data_AF-A0A139IRK8-F1
#
_entry.id   AF-A0A139IRK8-F1
#
_cell.length_a   1.000
_cell.length_b   1.000
_cell.length_c   1.000
_cell.angle_alpha   90.00
_cell.angle_beta   90.00
_cell.angle_gamma   90.00
#
_symmetry.space_group_name_H-M   'P 1'
#
loop_
_entity.id
_entity.type
_entity.pdbx_description
1 polymer ?
#
loop_
_entity_poly.entity_id
_entity_poly.type
_entity_poly.pdbx_seq_one_letter_code
_entity_poly.pdbx_strand_id
1 'polypeptide(L)'
;MLLPEHQNLHVRSLWPRETNSSTSSDHNGSGGGSGATQTVIIIIVVIAIVALLMLTIASVMILRRLRRRHENPKYVPTQFLKKKWRAWQPRQFSGSSKGQYSAGLQGTTSIPAWPLRSETRSAPASRQDLPDLERAQAEMLANSDGVERHTSVRSVMTLPAYSQSVREDEQVLAREGERDGIDVVVEMPETEQDEENRREEEMESLYQIRLQRRQEVAEREERRRRRQEARVRGDFAEVERIRLEGREATARREREGAAAMIAAHQATMATRDRRVSSVSYAELGVARHDGTRIRANSNDSDSRPLLDSAASINGASLRPWSTQESMPYSHHRNRSQISQNGSMMSASDEDPDFVDLAERPPFGRAGSDFEVVALNQGGHSRNNSAAHTPIGGRSRASTNASRNGAVRPSIDTSVSVSGDLGEGHIPSADPPSYDGEGFEDAPPYESPTSTRAPQIQTSSTSPQDQSDTEQISSASARIAEANQPFPPHAFSANPLKSRDDVAAACASLLGPLESGFSQNRALVRVGGSGTKFDETAAQIEGFARPLWGLAPLLAGGFNYRIAHLWTEGLAAGTDPRGSEFWGNMQDLDQRMVEACPVGFTLAIAGKQFWDPLTTQQKQNLSCWIGFMNDKEMPNTNWLWFRVFANLGLRANGAPYSHERIEADVAHLETFHRGGGWSNDEPEGYTQIDYYSGSFAIQFKDRAKQFALDFIHYQDPDGHSIPFGRSLTYRFATIAFWSAFAFADVEPPAPLTWGMIKGLLVRNLRWWSQKAHIFQPNGMLNIGYTYPNYYLAENYNSPGSPYWCMLAFAALAQPESPPFWSSSEEAHPFTQSPSPLPAIKALEIPKHIMVHKGGHTFLLSSGQKCHYPLKATQAKYGHFAYSASFGYSVPTGSYALEQFVPESALALSDDDGEIWKMRREVEDASTLEQDGQPFLYSAMYPWKYVEVKTWLIPPIDQAPNWHIRIRRIKTNRALQSAEGGFAIAGTRELDGRMLTEQTLESPKEGTAAFGKTALILSRAGASGVVELLWNDGRTGGVCNVDANSNLIEARTLLPTLYADLEAGATPMWFATAVFAMPSTVPDWQSQWKTGWQAIPQVPQWCWT
;
A
#
# COMPACT_ATOMS: atom_id res chain seq x y z
N MET A 1 -46.18 -25.13 43.04
CA MET A 1 -46.80 -25.67 44.26
C MET A 1 -46.06 -25.07 45.45
N LEU A 2 -46.72 -24.12 46.15
CA LEU A 2 -46.29 -23.44 47.38
C LEU A 2 -44.92 -22.70 47.42
N LEU A 3 -44.89 -21.68 48.27
CA LEU A 3 -43.92 -20.59 48.46
C LEU A 3 -43.12 -20.84 49.78
N PRO A 4 -42.06 -20.08 50.19
CA PRO A 4 -42.10 -18.61 50.36
C PRO A 4 -40.81 -17.79 50.09
N GLU A 5 -40.98 -16.47 50.26
CA GLU A 5 -40.01 -15.37 50.10
C GLU A 5 -39.14 -15.16 51.36
N HIS A 6 -38.04 -14.38 51.26
CA HIS A 6 -37.88 -13.11 52.03
C HIS A 6 -36.59 -12.31 51.69
N GLN A 7 -36.81 -11.02 51.36
CA GLN A 7 -36.04 -9.81 51.71
C GLN A 7 -34.50 -9.67 51.50
N ASN A 8 -34.19 -8.76 50.56
CA ASN A 8 -33.19 -7.68 50.58
C ASN A 8 -32.34 -7.44 51.86
N LEU A 9 -31.04 -7.13 51.65
CA LEU A 9 -30.22 -6.32 52.57
C LEU A 9 -29.37 -5.29 51.81
N HIS A 10 -29.39 -4.03 52.26
CA HIS A 10 -28.52 -2.96 51.73
C HIS A 10 -27.12 -3.04 52.35
N VAL A 11 -26.07 -2.87 51.54
CA VAL A 11 -24.73 -2.56 52.02
C VAL A 11 -24.52 -1.04 51.93
N ARG A 12 -24.35 -0.37 53.08
CA ARG A 12 -23.88 1.03 53.17
C ARG A 12 -22.40 1.08 53.51
N SER A 13 -21.73 2.10 53.00
CA SER A 13 -20.32 2.39 53.27
C SER A 13 -20.11 2.82 54.73
N LEU A 14 -18.99 2.38 55.32
CA LEU A 14 -18.52 2.81 56.63
C LEU A 14 -17.27 3.70 56.49
N TRP A 15 -17.48 5.00 56.68
CA TRP A 15 -16.42 5.98 56.96
C TRP A 15 -16.86 6.79 58.18
N PRO A 16 -16.15 6.74 59.32
CA PRO A 16 -16.47 7.58 60.47
C PRO A 16 -16.18 9.06 60.16
N ARG A 17 -17.10 9.94 60.54
CA ARG A 17 -16.92 11.40 60.49
C ARG A 17 -17.51 12.00 61.76
N GLU A 18 -16.67 12.19 62.78
CA GLU A 18 -17.05 12.97 63.96
C GLU A 18 -16.83 14.46 63.73
N THR A 19 -17.65 15.25 64.41
CA THR A 19 -17.58 16.71 64.52
C THR A 19 -17.03 17.05 65.93
N ASN A 20 -16.73 18.29 66.35
CA ASN A 20 -17.36 19.56 66.01
C ASN A 20 -16.48 20.77 66.43
N SER A 21 -16.74 21.93 65.82
CA SER A 21 -16.53 23.32 66.31
C SER A 21 -15.46 23.64 67.39
N SER A 22 -14.54 24.59 67.12
CA SER A 22 -14.70 26.01 67.52
C SER A 22 -13.46 26.94 67.31
N THR A 23 -13.79 28.22 67.12
CA THR A 23 -13.04 29.50 67.15
C THR A 23 -11.60 29.62 67.71
N SER A 24 -10.70 30.16 66.86
CA SER A 24 -9.70 31.25 67.08
C SER A 24 -8.90 31.42 68.40
N SER A 25 -7.56 31.52 68.30
CA SER A 25 -6.73 32.65 68.79
C SER A 25 -5.21 32.42 68.55
N ASP A 26 -4.39 33.45 68.86
CA ASP A 26 -3.02 33.70 68.34
C ASP A 26 -1.82 33.03 69.07
N HIS A 27 -0.66 33.22 68.42
CA HIS A 27 0.72 33.37 68.96
C HIS A 27 1.60 32.17 69.38
N ASN A 28 2.76 32.10 68.70
CA ASN A 28 4.14 31.95 69.21
C ASN A 28 4.43 31.18 70.51
N GLY A 29 5.27 30.14 70.43
CA GLY A 29 5.97 29.57 71.60
C GLY A 29 6.98 28.46 71.26
N SER A 30 8.27 28.73 71.43
CA SER A 30 9.39 27.82 71.09
C SER A 30 9.62 26.67 72.09
N GLY A 31 9.89 25.46 71.58
CA GLY A 31 10.54 24.37 72.34
C GLY A 31 10.05 22.96 71.93
N GLY A 32 10.88 21.91 71.88
CA GLY A 32 12.33 21.86 72.10
C GLY A 32 12.82 20.53 72.69
N GLY A 33 13.02 19.49 71.86
CA GLY A 33 13.77 18.28 72.26
C GLY A 33 12.97 16.99 72.48
N SER A 34 12.66 16.28 71.39
CA SER A 34 12.29 14.85 71.45
C SER A 34 12.54 14.09 70.12
N GLY A 35 12.21 14.72 68.98
CA GLY A 35 12.24 14.08 67.67
C GLY A 35 13.60 13.55 67.20
N ALA A 36 14.72 14.17 67.63
CA ALA A 36 16.07 13.80 67.19
C ALA A 36 16.39 12.31 67.40
N THR A 37 16.01 11.75 68.55
CA THR A 37 16.26 10.34 68.89
C THR A 37 15.46 9.38 68.00
N GLN A 38 14.21 9.73 67.66
CA GLN A 38 13.40 8.93 66.72
C GLN A 38 13.96 9.01 65.29
N THR A 39 14.37 10.19 64.81
CA THR A 39 14.94 10.35 63.47
C THR A 39 16.22 9.51 63.30
N VAL A 40 17.09 9.48 64.30
CA VAL A 40 18.31 8.65 64.28
C VAL A 40 17.97 7.14 64.22
N ILE A 41 16.99 6.68 65.00
CA ILE A 41 16.56 5.26 64.97
C ILE A 41 16.01 4.88 63.58
N ILE A 42 15.18 5.74 62.97
CA ILE A 42 14.63 5.50 61.63
C ILE A 42 15.75 5.42 60.58
N ILE A 43 16.74 6.32 60.65
CA ILE A 43 17.91 6.31 59.74
C ILE A 43 18.70 5.00 59.89
N ILE A 44 18.94 4.53 61.11
CA ILE A 44 19.64 3.25 61.37
C ILE A 44 18.87 2.06 60.79
N VAL A 45 17.54 2.02 60.94
CA VAL A 45 16.69 0.96 60.36
C VAL A 45 16.72 0.99 58.83
N VAL A 46 16.64 2.16 58.21
CA VAL A 46 16.75 2.31 56.74
C VAL A 46 18.12 1.84 56.24
N ILE A 47 19.21 2.21 56.91
CA ILE A 47 20.56 1.75 56.56
C ILE A 47 20.68 0.22 56.68
N ALA A 48 20.10 -0.38 57.74
CA ALA A 48 20.10 -1.83 57.92
C ALA A 48 19.32 -2.57 56.81
N ILE A 49 18.16 -2.02 56.39
CA ILE A 49 17.37 -2.55 55.27
C ILE A 49 18.14 -2.46 53.95
N VAL A 50 18.78 -1.33 53.67
CA VAL A 50 19.61 -1.15 52.46
C VAL A 50 20.82 -2.08 52.47
N ALA A 51 21.48 -2.28 53.61
CA ALA A 51 22.58 -3.23 53.76
C ALA A 51 22.13 -4.68 53.53
N LEU A 52 20.95 -5.07 54.03
CA LEU A 52 20.35 -6.38 53.79
C LEU A 52 19.98 -6.58 52.30
N LEU A 53 19.47 -5.54 51.64
CA LEU A 53 19.17 -5.55 50.20
C LEU A 53 20.46 -5.72 49.37
N MET A 54 21.52 -4.99 49.71
CA MET A 54 22.83 -5.10 49.06
C MET A 54 23.47 -6.49 49.29
N LEU A 55 23.37 -7.05 50.50
CA LEU A 55 23.86 -8.40 50.80
C LEU A 55 23.09 -9.49 50.05
N THR A 56 21.77 -9.37 49.92
CA THR A 56 20.95 -10.32 49.15
C THR A 56 21.19 -10.21 47.65
N ILE A 57 21.33 -9.00 47.10
CA ILE A 57 21.74 -8.78 45.70
C ILE A 57 23.12 -9.38 45.44
N ALA A 58 24.12 -9.10 46.29
CA ALA A 58 25.46 -9.66 46.18
C ALA A 58 25.45 -11.20 46.26
N SER A 59 24.66 -11.77 47.18
CA SER A 59 24.47 -13.22 47.30
C SER A 59 23.88 -13.82 46.03
N VAL A 60 22.85 -13.22 45.44
CA VAL A 60 22.26 -13.66 44.17
C VAL A 60 23.27 -13.53 43.02
N MET A 61 24.08 -12.47 42.97
CA MET A 61 25.15 -12.32 41.96
C MET A 61 26.24 -13.39 42.11
N ILE A 62 26.66 -13.70 43.33
CA ILE A 62 27.63 -14.77 43.62
C ILE A 62 27.06 -16.14 43.23
N LEU A 63 25.81 -16.44 43.59
CA LEU A 63 25.12 -17.68 43.20
C LEU A 63 24.96 -17.79 41.68
N ARG A 64 24.61 -16.70 40.98
CA ARG A 64 24.59 -16.66 39.50
C ARG A 64 25.99 -16.92 38.91
N ARG A 65 27.05 -16.34 39.47
CA ARG A 65 28.45 -16.55 39.01
C ARG A 65 28.93 -17.98 39.27
N LEU A 66 28.52 -18.60 40.37
CA LEU A 66 28.73 -20.01 40.67
C LEU A 66 27.96 -20.92 39.70
N ARG A 67 26.67 -20.65 39.42
CA ARG A 67 25.85 -21.42 38.46
C ARG A 67 26.38 -21.38 37.02
N ARG A 68 27.09 -20.30 36.65
CA ARG A 68 27.82 -20.19 35.36
C ARG A 68 29.16 -20.92 35.34
N ARG A 69 29.83 -21.12 36.48
CA ARG A 69 31.13 -21.83 36.57
C ARG A 69 30.99 -23.33 36.84
N HIS A 70 29.94 -23.75 37.54
CA HIS A 70 29.76 -25.14 38.00
C HIS A 70 28.32 -25.60 37.79
N GLU A 71 28.07 -26.28 36.66
CA GLU A 71 26.75 -26.81 36.35
C GLU A 71 26.31 -27.96 37.26
N ASN A 72 27.26 -28.83 37.61
CA ASN A 72 27.06 -29.90 38.58
C ASN A 72 27.85 -29.58 39.87
N PRO A 73 27.22 -29.01 40.91
CA PRO A 73 27.93 -28.60 42.11
C PRO A 73 28.23 -29.82 43.01
N LYS A 74 29.52 -30.13 43.20
CA LYS A 74 29.96 -31.18 44.15
C LYS A 74 29.51 -30.90 45.59
N TYR A 75 29.47 -29.64 46.01
CA TYR A 75 29.33 -29.22 47.41
C TYR A 75 27.91 -28.87 47.88
N VAL A 76 26.87 -29.08 47.06
CA VAL A 76 25.48 -28.94 47.54
C VAL A 76 25.09 -30.22 48.30
N PRO A 77 24.66 -30.16 49.58
CA PRO A 77 24.53 -31.37 50.41
C PRO A 77 23.30 -32.22 50.09
N THR A 78 22.15 -31.63 49.71
CA THR A 78 20.89 -32.37 49.56
C THR A 78 20.43 -32.51 48.11
N GLN A 79 19.80 -33.64 47.77
CA GLN A 79 19.30 -33.91 46.42
C GLN A 79 18.20 -32.93 45.98
N PHE A 80 17.38 -32.45 46.91
CA PHE A 80 16.36 -31.41 46.65
C PHE A 80 17.00 -30.10 46.16
N LEU A 81 18.07 -29.64 46.82
CA LEU A 81 18.80 -28.45 46.39
C LEU A 81 19.54 -28.68 45.07
N LYS A 82 20.08 -29.88 44.82
CA LYS A 82 20.65 -30.24 43.50
C LYS A 82 19.60 -30.19 42.38
N LYS A 83 18.37 -30.67 42.62
CA LYS A 83 17.26 -30.59 41.65
C LYS A 83 16.87 -29.13 41.37
N LYS A 84 16.73 -28.29 42.40
CA LYS A 84 16.46 -26.84 42.21
C LYS A 84 17.61 -26.08 41.54
N TRP A 85 18.88 -26.41 41.82
CA TRP A 85 20.05 -25.80 41.16
C TRP A 85 20.11 -26.10 39.66
N ARG A 86 19.80 -27.35 39.27
CA ARG A 86 19.72 -27.75 37.85
C ARG A 86 18.57 -27.07 37.12
N ALA A 87 17.39 -26.97 37.76
CA ALA A 87 16.22 -26.29 37.19
C ALA A 87 16.35 -24.76 37.13
N TRP A 88 17.29 -24.16 37.88
CA TRP A 88 17.50 -22.71 37.86
C TRP A 88 18.37 -22.28 36.67
N GLN A 89 17.71 -21.75 35.64
CA GLN A 89 18.34 -21.02 34.54
C GLN A 89 18.21 -19.50 34.77
N PRO A 90 19.25 -18.80 35.25
CA PRO A 90 19.19 -17.36 35.43
C PRO A 90 19.26 -16.62 34.08
N ARG A 91 18.10 -16.16 33.58
CA ARG A 91 17.97 -15.25 32.42
C ARG A 91 19.00 -14.11 32.49
N GLN A 92 19.53 -13.72 31.34
CA GLN A 92 20.42 -12.56 31.25
C GLN A 92 19.66 -11.29 31.63
N PHE A 93 20.24 -10.48 32.52
CA PHE A 93 19.73 -9.17 32.87
C PHE A 93 20.71 -8.15 32.29
N SER A 94 20.45 -7.72 31.04
CA SER A 94 21.16 -6.59 30.45
C SER A 94 20.47 -5.30 30.88
N GLY A 95 21.26 -4.27 31.21
CA GLY A 95 20.72 -2.93 31.46
C GLY A 95 20.19 -2.29 30.18
N SER A 96 19.22 -1.38 30.29
CA SER A 96 18.67 -0.70 29.11
C SER A 96 19.68 0.28 28.52
N SER A 97 20.25 -0.07 27.38
CA SER A 97 20.87 0.87 26.43
C SER A 97 19.94 1.03 25.23
N LYS A 98 19.35 2.22 25.04
CA LYS A 98 18.60 2.55 23.82
C LYS A 98 19.55 2.50 22.62
N GLY A 99 19.22 1.74 21.58
CA GLY A 99 19.95 1.77 20.31
C GLY A 99 20.42 0.44 19.73
N GLN A 100 19.65 -0.65 19.86
CA GLN A 100 19.85 -1.86 19.04
C GLN A 100 18.56 -2.69 18.97
N TYR A 101 17.78 -2.52 17.89
CA TYR A 101 16.67 -3.42 17.54
C TYR A 101 16.45 -3.45 16.01
N SER A 102 17.53 -3.71 15.27
CA SER A 102 17.58 -3.66 13.80
C SER A 102 18.69 -4.57 13.25
N ALA A 103 18.81 -5.79 13.81
CA ALA A 103 19.80 -6.81 13.43
C ALA A 103 19.36 -8.23 13.86
N GLY A 104 18.06 -8.54 13.72
CA GLY A 104 17.44 -9.72 14.35
C GLY A 104 16.37 -10.41 13.49
N LEU A 105 16.49 -10.33 12.16
CA LEU A 105 15.60 -11.01 11.22
C LEU A 105 16.31 -11.39 9.89
N GLN A 106 17.63 -11.56 9.96
CA GLN A 106 18.47 -12.22 8.97
C GLN A 106 19.39 -13.17 9.74
N GLY A 107 19.36 -14.46 9.41
CA GLY A 107 19.97 -15.52 10.23
C GLY A 107 19.34 -16.86 9.93
N THR A 108 19.72 -17.45 8.80
CA THR A 108 19.26 -18.76 8.37
C THR A 108 19.76 -19.89 9.28
N THR A 109 19.07 -21.02 9.19
CA THR A 109 19.35 -22.30 9.86
C THR A 109 20.85 -22.65 9.96
N SER A 110 21.33 -22.85 11.18
CA SER A 110 22.55 -23.62 11.45
C SER A 110 22.16 -24.97 12.06
N ILE A 111 22.60 -26.06 11.42
CA ILE A 111 22.30 -27.44 11.85
C ILE A 111 23.26 -27.82 12.99
N PRO A 112 22.79 -28.44 14.10
CA PRO A 112 23.69 -28.93 15.14
C PRO A 112 24.51 -30.13 14.64
N ALA A 113 25.78 -29.90 14.32
CA ALA A 113 26.72 -30.98 13.99
C ALA A 113 26.97 -31.88 15.21
N TRP A 114 26.72 -33.18 15.06
CA TRP A 114 27.09 -34.18 16.07
C TRP A 114 28.54 -34.65 15.85
N PRO A 115 29.35 -34.82 16.91
CA PRO A 115 30.77 -35.12 16.77
C PRO A 115 31.02 -36.58 16.33
N LEU A 116 32.00 -36.74 15.45
CA LEU A 116 32.44 -38.02 14.91
C LEU A 116 33.00 -38.95 16.01
N ARG A 117 32.63 -40.23 15.99
CA ARG A 117 33.41 -41.29 16.65
C ARG A 117 33.34 -42.60 15.86
N SER A 118 34.48 -43.26 15.71
CA SER A 118 34.66 -44.49 14.95
C SER A 118 34.12 -45.74 15.65
N GLU A 119 33.50 -46.67 14.91
CA GLU A 119 34.13 -47.97 14.57
C GLU A 119 33.27 -48.88 13.64
N THR A 120 33.89 -49.28 12.53
CA THR A 120 33.75 -50.55 11.77
C THR A 120 32.38 -51.22 11.43
N ARG A 121 32.31 -51.60 10.13
CA ARG A 121 31.98 -52.94 9.55
C ARG A 121 30.59 -53.22 8.90
N SER A 122 30.70 -53.68 7.64
CA SER A 122 29.85 -54.64 6.89
C SER A 122 28.64 -54.13 6.06
N ALA A 123 28.46 -54.76 4.90
CA ALA A 123 27.39 -54.63 3.87
C ALA A 123 27.01 -56.08 3.40
N PRO A 124 26.33 -56.41 2.27
CA PRO A 124 25.71 -55.60 1.18
C PRO A 124 24.34 -56.15 0.64
N ALA A 125 23.97 -55.76 -0.62
CA ALA A 125 22.94 -56.32 -1.55
C ALA A 125 21.44 -55.94 -1.30
N SER A 126 20.51 -55.89 -2.27
CA SER A 126 20.45 -56.01 -3.78
C SER A 126 19.22 -55.19 -4.27
N ARG A 127 19.13 -54.52 -5.44
CA ARG A 127 19.40 -54.76 -6.90
C ARG A 127 18.23 -55.45 -7.66
N GLN A 128 17.98 -54.99 -8.90
CA GLN A 128 17.07 -55.50 -9.98
C GLN A 128 15.59 -55.07 -9.91
N ASP A 129 14.86 -54.78 -11.02
CA ASP A 129 15.24 -54.55 -12.44
C ASP A 129 14.18 -53.70 -13.22
N LEU A 130 14.55 -53.19 -14.40
CA LEU A 130 13.69 -52.56 -15.44
C LEU A 130 13.39 -53.55 -16.58
N PRO A 131 12.43 -53.26 -17.50
CA PRO A 131 12.86 -52.75 -18.82
C PRO A 131 11.91 -51.75 -19.52
N ASP A 132 12.47 -50.98 -20.44
CA ASP A 132 11.78 -50.02 -21.32
C ASP A 132 11.07 -50.70 -22.53
N LEU A 133 10.24 -49.92 -23.24
CA LEU A 133 9.64 -50.33 -24.52
C LEU A 133 9.45 -49.14 -25.48
N GLU A 134 10.54 -48.66 -26.07
CA GLU A 134 10.51 -47.78 -27.24
C GLU A 134 10.29 -48.54 -28.58
N ARG A 135 10.00 -47.78 -29.65
CA ARG A 135 9.97 -48.18 -31.07
C ARG A 135 8.79 -49.02 -31.56
N ALA A 136 7.62 -48.38 -31.55
CA ALA A 136 6.65 -48.45 -32.64
C ALA A 136 5.96 -47.06 -32.75
N GLN A 137 5.95 -46.32 -33.86
CA GLN A 137 6.52 -46.52 -35.21
C GLN A 137 7.16 -45.20 -35.70
N ALA A 138 7.99 -45.27 -36.75
CA ALA A 138 8.40 -44.11 -37.53
C ALA A 138 7.68 -44.11 -38.90
N GLU A 139 7.52 -42.91 -39.46
CA GLU A 139 7.18 -42.61 -40.87
C GLU A 139 5.84 -43.13 -41.45
N MET A 140 4.92 -42.20 -41.72
CA MET A 140 4.24 -42.04 -43.02
C MET A 140 3.36 -40.77 -43.02
N LEU A 141 3.62 -39.86 -43.99
CA LEU A 141 2.73 -38.77 -44.49
C LEU A 141 2.15 -37.80 -43.43
N ALA A 142 2.57 -36.53 -43.30
CA ALA A 142 2.83 -35.51 -44.31
C ALA A 142 1.60 -35.09 -45.15
N ASN A 143 0.84 -34.11 -44.65
CA ASN A 143 0.52 -32.91 -45.43
C ASN A 143 0.21 -31.71 -44.50
N SER A 144 0.53 -30.50 -44.94
CA SER A 144 0.34 -29.25 -44.19
C SER A 144 -0.90 -28.48 -44.68
N ASP A 145 -1.45 -27.60 -43.82
CA ASP A 145 -1.24 -26.16 -44.03
C ASP A 145 -1.58 -25.32 -42.78
N GLY A 146 -0.90 -24.18 -42.68
CA GLY A 146 -1.09 -23.15 -41.64
C GLY A 146 -1.66 -21.86 -42.22
N VAL A 147 -1.17 -20.70 -41.76
CA VAL A 147 -1.68 -19.32 -42.05
C VAL A 147 -2.94 -19.00 -41.22
N GLU A 148 -3.05 -17.91 -40.44
CA GLU A 148 -2.11 -16.82 -40.10
C GLU A 148 -2.41 -16.25 -38.70
N ARG A 149 -1.49 -15.46 -38.13
CA ARG A 149 -1.79 -14.59 -36.96
C ARG A 149 -1.16 -13.22 -37.11
N HIS A 150 -1.96 -12.24 -37.50
CA HIS A 150 -1.54 -10.85 -37.62
C HIS A 150 -1.41 -10.16 -36.24
N THR A 151 -0.19 -9.67 -35.98
CA THR A 151 0.13 -8.42 -35.24
C THR A 151 -0.62 -8.08 -33.94
N SER A 152 0.11 -8.07 -32.81
CA SER A 152 0.30 -6.86 -31.99
C SER A 152 1.55 -6.97 -31.12
N VAL A 153 2.23 -5.85 -30.86
CA VAL A 153 3.51 -5.79 -30.13
C VAL A 153 3.40 -4.86 -28.92
N ARG A 154 3.77 -5.35 -27.73
CA ARG A 154 4.43 -4.54 -26.69
C ARG A 154 5.17 -5.36 -25.63
N SER A 155 6.50 -5.24 -25.66
CA SER A 155 7.41 -5.23 -24.49
C SER A 155 7.21 -6.29 -23.39
N VAL A 156 7.79 -7.47 -23.61
CA VAL A 156 8.41 -8.27 -22.53
C VAL A 156 9.90 -7.88 -22.45
N MET A 157 10.53 -8.07 -21.30
CA MET A 157 11.94 -7.74 -21.05
C MET A 157 12.89 -8.32 -22.12
N THR A 158 13.75 -7.47 -22.67
CA THR A 158 14.83 -7.89 -23.57
C THR A 158 15.94 -8.57 -22.77
N LEU A 159 15.99 -9.90 -22.83
CA LEU A 159 17.26 -10.62 -22.69
C LEU A 159 18.21 -10.17 -23.82
N PRO A 160 19.55 -10.28 -23.65
CA PRO A 160 20.49 -10.09 -24.74
C PRO A 160 20.17 -11.03 -25.92
N ALA A 161 20.35 -10.56 -27.15
CA ALA A 161 20.19 -11.42 -28.32
C ALA A 161 21.21 -12.56 -28.29
N TYR A 162 20.77 -13.80 -28.50
CA TYR A 162 21.64 -14.96 -28.59
C TYR A 162 22.62 -14.80 -29.76
N SER A 163 23.91 -14.78 -29.44
CA SER A 163 24.98 -14.83 -30.45
C SER A 163 25.14 -16.27 -30.94
N GLN A 164 25.20 -16.48 -32.26
CA GLN A 164 25.56 -17.79 -32.84
C GLN A 164 27.07 -18.02 -32.90
N SER A 165 27.89 -16.99 -32.63
CA SER A 165 29.34 -17.09 -32.46
C SER A 165 29.73 -16.80 -31.00
N VAL A 166 30.51 -17.69 -30.42
CA VAL A 166 31.13 -17.56 -29.09
C VAL A 166 31.99 -16.30 -29.03
N ARG A 167 31.95 -15.56 -27.91
CA ARG A 167 32.81 -14.38 -27.71
C ARG A 167 34.20 -14.76 -27.18
N GLU A 168 35.16 -13.87 -27.35
CA GLU A 168 36.56 -14.10 -26.94
C GLU A 168 36.74 -14.25 -25.42
N ASP A 169 35.73 -13.89 -24.61
CA ASP A 169 35.65 -14.06 -23.16
C ASP A 169 34.79 -15.25 -22.69
N GLU A 170 34.24 -16.07 -23.59
CA GLU A 170 33.38 -17.22 -23.28
C GLU A 170 34.10 -18.57 -23.51
N GLN A 171 34.32 -19.34 -22.43
CA GLN A 171 34.89 -20.69 -22.52
C GLN A 171 33.79 -21.77 -22.54
N VAL A 172 33.69 -22.50 -23.65
CA VAL A 172 32.73 -23.62 -23.80
C VAL A 172 33.17 -24.82 -22.96
N LEU A 173 32.35 -25.21 -21.98
CA LEU A 173 32.71 -26.22 -20.97
C LEU A 173 32.34 -27.67 -21.31
N ALA A 174 31.43 -27.90 -22.26
CA ALA A 174 31.11 -29.22 -22.82
C ALA A 174 30.28 -29.09 -24.13
N ARG A 175 30.11 -30.19 -24.86
CA ARG A 175 29.00 -30.37 -25.83
C ARG A 175 28.01 -31.41 -25.31
N GLU A 176 26.79 -31.35 -25.83
CA GLU A 176 25.70 -32.26 -25.47
C GLU A 176 26.06 -33.71 -25.84
N GLY A 177 26.25 -34.57 -24.82
CA GLY A 177 26.65 -35.97 -24.96
C GLY A 177 27.69 -36.45 -23.93
N GLU A 178 28.54 -35.56 -23.40
CA GLU A 178 29.67 -35.94 -22.53
C GLU A 178 29.33 -35.92 -21.02
N ARG A 179 28.39 -36.78 -20.57
CA ARG A 179 28.11 -36.98 -19.13
C ARG A 179 27.85 -38.44 -18.75
N ASP A 180 28.92 -39.17 -18.45
CA ASP A 180 28.87 -40.37 -17.60
C ASP A 180 30.21 -40.54 -16.84
N GLY A 181 30.33 -39.86 -15.69
CA GLY A 181 31.56 -39.82 -14.88
C GLY A 181 31.45 -38.82 -13.72
N ILE A 182 31.80 -39.25 -12.51
CA ILE A 182 31.56 -38.51 -11.25
C ILE A 182 32.47 -37.27 -11.13
N ASP A 183 31.87 -36.11 -10.90
CA ASP A 183 32.57 -34.86 -10.55
C ASP A 183 33.13 -34.90 -9.11
N VAL A 184 34.33 -34.34 -8.89
CA VAL A 184 34.86 -33.98 -7.56
C VAL A 184 35.35 -32.54 -7.59
N VAL A 185 34.72 -31.68 -6.80
CA VAL A 185 35.14 -30.28 -6.62
C VAL A 185 36.30 -30.24 -5.63
N VAL A 186 37.41 -29.62 -6.03
CA VAL A 186 38.57 -29.38 -5.15
C VAL A 186 38.62 -27.88 -4.83
N GLU A 187 37.96 -27.48 -3.74
CA GLU A 187 38.24 -26.19 -3.12
C GLU A 187 39.65 -26.25 -2.51
N MET A 188 40.54 -25.34 -2.92
CA MET A 188 41.79 -25.13 -2.18
C MET A 188 41.46 -24.39 -0.88
N PRO A 189 41.77 -24.96 0.30
CA PRO A 189 41.56 -24.26 1.55
C PRO A 189 42.52 -23.06 1.64
N GLU A 190 41.99 -21.87 1.85
CA GLU A 190 42.80 -20.69 2.18
C GLU A 190 43.47 -20.87 3.54
N THR A 191 44.64 -20.26 3.74
CA THR A 191 45.29 -20.32 5.06
C THR A 191 44.61 -19.34 6.02
N GLU A 192 44.66 -19.61 7.32
CA GLU A 192 44.11 -18.67 8.33
C GLU A 192 44.74 -17.26 8.21
N GLN A 193 46.00 -17.18 7.75
CA GLN A 193 46.69 -15.92 7.48
C GLN A 193 46.07 -15.15 6.30
N ASP A 194 45.59 -15.84 5.25
CA ASP A 194 44.94 -15.19 4.11
C ASP A 194 43.54 -14.66 4.48
N GLU A 195 42.80 -15.40 5.32
CA GLU A 195 41.55 -14.90 5.91
C GLU A 195 41.78 -13.70 6.83
N GLU A 196 42.81 -13.73 7.67
CA GLU A 196 43.10 -12.64 8.61
C GLU A 196 43.55 -11.37 7.87
N ASN A 197 44.46 -11.50 6.89
CA ASN A 197 44.86 -10.41 6.00
C ASN A 197 43.66 -9.80 5.25
N ARG A 198 42.72 -10.62 4.75
CA ARG A 198 41.47 -10.14 4.11
C ARG A 198 40.62 -9.32 5.10
N ARG A 199 40.44 -9.81 6.34
CA ARG A 199 39.68 -9.11 7.38
C ARG A 199 40.33 -7.78 7.75
N GLU A 200 41.66 -7.69 7.72
CA GLU A 200 42.38 -6.42 7.93
C GLU A 200 42.16 -5.42 6.77
N GLU A 201 42.28 -5.83 5.50
CA GLU A 201 41.99 -4.96 4.33
C GLU A 201 40.54 -4.42 4.34
N GLU A 202 39.56 -5.28 4.66
CA GLU A 202 38.16 -4.90 4.76
C GLU A 202 37.92 -3.90 5.91
N MET A 203 38.55 -4.14 7.06
CA MET A 203 38.46 -3.24 8.22
C MET A 203 39.17 -1.91 7.99
N GLU A 204 40.31 -1.88 7.32
CA GLU A 204 41.00 -0.63 6.96
C GLU A 204 40.19 0.18 5.94
N SER A 205 39.73 -0.43 4.85
CA SER A 205 38.94 0.29 3.83
C SER A 205 37.62 0.84 4.42
N LEU A 206 36.94 0.10 5.29
CA LEU A 206 35.79 0.59 6.06
C LEU A 206 36.16 1.68 7.07
N TYR A 207 37.38 1.68 7.63
CA TYR A 207 37.87 2.74 8.51
C TYR A 207 38.12 4.04 7.73
N GLN A 208 38.77 3.99 6.57
CA GLN A 208 39.03 5.18 5.73
C GLN A 208 37.71 5.83 5.27
N ILE A 209 36.71 5.04 4.87
CA ILE A 209 35.36 5.53 4.53
C ILE A 209 34.69 6.25 5.72
N ARG A 210 34.87 5.75 6.95
CA ARG A 210 34.35 6.40 8.17
C ARG A 210 35.10 7.69 8.50
N LEU A 211 36.41 7.74 8.27
CA LEU A 211 37.23 8.92 8.48
C LEU A 211 36.82 10.05 7.52
N GLN A 212 36.68 9.75 6.22
CA GLN A 212 36.24 10.70 5.20
C GLN A 212 34.84 11.26 5.51
N ARG A 213 33.90 10.40 5.92
CA ARG A 213 32.55 10.85 6.33
C ARG A 213 32.57 11.84 7.50
N ARG A 214 33.50 11.71 8.45
CA ARG A 214 33.64 12.68 9.56
C ARG A 214 34.18 14.03 9.06
N GLN A 215 35.17 14.01 8.17
CA GLN A 215 35.73 15.23 7.57
C GLN A 215 34.68 15.97 6.72
N GLU A 216 33.94 15.25 5.87
CA GLU A 216 32.84 15.81 5.08
C GLU A 216 31.73 16.44 5.94
N VAL A 217 31.42 15.87 7.11
CA VAL A 217 30.42 16.44 8.03
C VAL A 217 30.93 17.73 8.66
N ALA A 218 32.16 17.73 9.19
CA ALA A 218 32.77 18.95 9.76
C ALA A 218 32.87 20.09 8.74
N GLU A 219 33.27 19.79 7.50
CA GLU A 219 33.36 20.75 6.39
C GLU A 219 31.97 21.27 5.94
N ARG A 220 30.89 20.51 6.16
CA ARG A 220 29.50 20.99 5.96
C ARG A 220 29.03 21.87 7.12
N GLU A 221 29.36 21.52 8.37
CA GLU A 221 29.01 22.28 9.57
C GLU A 221 29.72 23.63 9.63
N GLU A 222 31.01 23.69 9.30
CA GLU A 222 31.76 24.95 9.26
C GLU A 222 31.23 25.92 8.20
N ARG A 223 30.85 25.43 7.01
CA ARG A 223 30.21 26.29 5.99
C ARG A 223 28.81 26.74 6.40
N ARG A 224 28.06 25.94 7.17
CA ARG A 224 26.80 26.39 7.79
C ARG A 224 27.07 27.53 8.77
N ARG A 225 28.09 27.39 9.64
CA ARG A 225 28.52 28.43 10.59
C ARG A 225 28.94 29.71 9.87
N ARG A 226 29.90 29.64 8.92
CA ARG A 226 30.36 30.80 8.13
C ARG A 226 29.21 31.48 7.37
N ARG A 227 28.28 30.73 6.78
CA ARG A 227 27.12 31.31 6.08
C ARG A 227 26.16 32.03 7.01
N GLN A 228 25.99 31.55 8.25
CA GLN A 228 25.19 32.21 9.28
C GLN A 228 25.88 33.47 9.80
N GLU A 229 27.19 33.40 10.08
CA GLU A 229 28.04 34.54 10.47
C GLU A 229 28.11 35.63 9.38
N ALA A 230 28.06 35.26 8.09
CA ALA A 230 27.98 36.21 6.98
C ALA A 230 26.60 36.87 6.85
N ARG A 231 25.51 36.09 6.95
CA ARG A 231 24.13 36.60 6.95
C ARG A 231 23.86 37.59 8.09
N VAL A 232 24.33 37.28 9.31
CA VAL A 232 24.19 38.16 10.49
C VAL A 232 24.97 39.47 10.32
N ARG A 233 26.02 39.49 9.51
CA ARG A 233 26.82 40.71 9.19
C ARG A 233 26.36 41.43 7.92
N GLY A 234 25.34 40.93 7.22
CA GLY A 234 24.88 41.51 5.95
C GLY A 234 25.85 41.33 4.78
N ASP A 235 26.84 40.44 4.88
CA ASP A 235 27.89 40.25 3.88
C ASP A 235 27.42 39.29 2.77
N PHE A 236 26.74 39.86 1.77
CA PHE A 236 26.23 39.10 0.63
C PHE A 236 27.34 38.55 -0.29
N ALA A 237 28.52 39.19 -0.32
CA ALA A 237 29.65 38.71 -1.10
C ALA A 237 30.24 37.42 -0.50
N GLU A 238 30.40 37.38 0.83
CA GLU A 238 30.83 36.17 1.55
C GLU A 238 29.80 35.04 1.44
N VAL A 239 28.49 35.36 1.48
CA VAL A 239 27.43 34.35 1.27
C VAL A 239 27.53 33.69 -0.10
N GLU A 240 27.81 34.45 -1.17
CA GLU A 240 27.96 33.88 -2.52
C GLU A 240 29.30 33.17 -2.71
N ARG A 241 30.40 33.64 -2.09
CA ARG A 241 31.68 32.90 -2.03
C ARG A 241 31.49 31.52 -1.40
N ILE A 242 30.78 31.44 -0.27
CA ILE A 242 30.40 30.17 0.39
C ILE A 242 29.40 29.34 -0.45
N ARG A 243 28.75 29.92 -1.48
CA ARG A 243 27.93 29.18 -2.45
C ARG A 243 28.78 28.57 -3.57
N LEU A 244 29.82 29.26 -4.02
CA LEU A 244 30.81 28.74 -4.98
C LEU A 244 31.67 27.62 -4.34
N GLU A 245 32.23 27.83 -3.15
CA GLU A 245 32.88 26.77 -2.36
C GLU A 245 31.98 25.54 -2.16
N GLY A 246 30.67 25.76 -2.04
CA GLY A 246 29.67 24.69 -1.91
C GLY A 246 29.52 23.83 -3.18
N ARG A 247 29.72 24.42 -4.37
CA ARG A 247 29.68 23.72 -5.67
C ARG A 247 30.97 22.94 -5.91
N GLU A 248 32.12 23.58 -5.75
CA GLU A 248 33.43 22.97 -5.95
C GLU A 248 33.65 21.74 -5.06
N ALA A 249 33.33 21.85 -3.77
CA ALA A 249 33.41 20.72 -2.84
C ALA A 249 32.40 19.60 -3.16
N THR A 250 31.32 19.88 -3.89
CA THR A 250 30.39 18.83 -4.35
C THR A 250 30.99 18.08 -5.54
N ALA A 251 31.50 18.79 -6.54
CA ALA A 251 32.23 18.20 -7.67
C ALA A 251 33.55 17.48 -7.26
N ARG A 252 34.09 17.80 -6.07
CA ARG A 252 35.18 17.06 -5.44
C ARG A 252 34.70 15.80 -4.72
N ARG A 253 33.59 15.85 -3.97
CA ARG A 253 32.99 14.67 -3.31
C ARG A 253 32.58 13.57 -4.30
N GLU A 254 32.18 13.94 -5.51
CA GLU A 254 31.82 12.99 -6.58
C GLU A 254 33.03 12.24 -7.14
N ARG A 255 34.25 12.78 -7.01
CA ARG A 255 35.51 12.15 -7.48
C ARG A 255 36.35 11.53 -6.36
N GLU A 256 36.42 12.17 -5.20
CA GLU A 256 37.34 11.85 -4.08
C GLU A 256 36.61 11.67 -2.72
N GLY A 257 35.28 11.79 -2.70
CA GLY A 257 34.48 11.70 -1.47
C GLY A 257 34.23 10.27 -0.99
N ALA A 258 33.56 10.16 0.16
CA ALA A 258 33.24 8.85 0.74
C ALA A 258 32.35 7.98 -0.16
N ALA A 259 31.60 8.58 -1.11
CA ALA A 259 30.81 7.85 -2.11
C ALA A 259 31.70 7.11 -3.13
N ALA A 260 32.75 7.76 -3.64
CA ALA A 260 33.70 7.15 -4.58
C ALA A 260 34.46 5.98 -3.94
N MET A 261 34.89 6.13 -2.68
CA MET A 261 35.55 5.04 -1.94
C MET A 261 34.60 3.87 -1.64
N ILE A 262 33.30 4.11 -1.42
CA ILE A 262 32.31 3.02 -1.27
C ILE A 262 32.15 2.25 -2.59
N ALA A 263 32.04 2.96 -3.72
CA ALA A 263 31.94 2.33 -5.04
C ALA A 263 33.20 1.51 -5.37
N ALA A 264 34.40 2.03 -5.07
CA ALA A 264 35.66 1.31 -5.22
C ALA A 264 35.70 0.03 -4.37
N HIS A 265 35.39 0.14 -3.07
CA HIS A 265 35.33 -1.02 -2.15
C HIS A 265 34.34 -2.08 -2.64
N GLN A 266 33.13 -1.69 -3.07
CA GLN A 266 32.13 -2.61 -3.62
C GLN A 266 32.60 -3.30 -4.93
N ALA A 267 33.24 -2.56 -5.84
CA ALA A 267 33.82 -3.14 -7.06
C ALA A 267 34.98 -4.11 -6.76
N THR A 268 35.77 -3.82 -5.71
CA THR A 268 36.85 -4.72 -5.23
C THR A 268 36.28 -6.01 -4.63
N MET A 269 35.17 -5.98 -3.90
CA MET A 269 34.52 -7.22 -3.42
C MET A 269 33.90 -8.02 -4.58
N ALA A 270 33.16 -7.36 -5.48
CA ALA A 270 32.52 -8.01 -6.63
C ALA A 270 33.50 -8.66 -7.63
N THR A 271 34.76 -8.21 -7.67
CA THR A 271 35.83 -8.86 -8.44
C THR A 271 36.52 -10.00 -7.69
N ARG A 272 36.45 -10.03 -6.34
CA ARG A 272 37.02 -11.09 -5.49
C ARG A 272 36.09 -12.30 -5.36
N ASP A 273 34.77 -12.12 -5.40
CA ASP A 273 33.77 -13.19 -5.46
C ASP A 273 33.83 -14.02 -6.77
N ARG A 274 34.61 -13.59 -7.76
CA ARG A 274 34.69 -14.23 -9.10
C ARG A 274 35.78 -15.31 -9.21
N ARG A 275 36.14 -15.97 -8.10
CA ARG A 275 37.06 -17.13 -8.10
C ARG A 275 36.31 -18.40 -8.49
N VAL A 276 36.72 -19.02 -9.60
CA VAL A 276 36.07 -20.19 -10.20
C VAL A 276 36.56 -21.49 -9.54
N SER A 277 35.65 -22.42 -9.26
CA SER A 277 35.98 -23.80 -8.87
C SER A 277 36.61 -24.56 -10.05
N SER A 278 37.90 -24.88 -9.96
CA SER A 278 38.57 -25.70 -10.96
C SER A 278 38.31 -27.19 -10.73
N VAL A 279 37.75 -27.86 -11.74
CA VAL A 279 37.63 -29.32 -11.77
C VAL A 279 38.89 -29.90 -12.40
N SER A 280 39.53 -30.85 -11.71
CA SER A 280 40.70 -31.57 -12.22
C SER A 280 40.28 -32.96 -12.70
N TYR A 281 40.40 -33.22 -14.00
CA TYR A 281 40.15 -34.54 -14.57
C TYR A 281 41.34 -35.48 -14.32
N ALA A 282 41.07 -36.69 -13.83
CA ALA A 282 42.08 -37.74 -13.79
C ALA A 282 42.41 -38.21 -15.23
N GLU A 283 43.69 -38.46 -15.52
CA GLU A 283 44.15 -38.71 -16.89
C GLU A 283 43.49 -39.94 -17.55
N LEU A 284 42.90 -39.72 -18.72
CA LEU A 284 42.33 -40.76 -19.57
C LEU A 284 43.45 -41.62 -20.20
N GLY A 285 43.72 -42.77 -19.59
CA GLY A 285 44.71 -43.74 -20.08
C GLY A 285 44.44 -44.18 -21.53
N VAL A 286 45.33 -43.75 -22.44
CA VAL A 286 45.21 -43.86 -23.90
C VAL A 286 45.05 -45.32 -24.36
N ALA A 287 44.01 -45.56 -25.16
CA ALA A 287 43.85 -46.78 -25.94
C ALA A 287 44.46 -46.57 -27.34
N ARG A 288 45.08 -47.62 -27.91
CA ARG A 288 45.43 -47.63 -29.33
C ARG A 288 44.19 -47.93 -30.18
N HIS A 289 44.25 -47.60 -31.48
CA HIS A 289 43.18 -47.90 -32.44
C HIS A 289 42.91 -49.40 -32.64
N ASP A 290 43.73 -50.30 -32.08
CA ASP A 290 43.48 -51.75 -32.00
C ASP A 290 42.61 -52.19 -30.80
N GLY A 291 42.24 -51.25 -29.91
CA GLY A 291 41.41 -51.51 -28.72
C GLY A 291 42.21 -51.91 -27.46
N THR A 292 43.53 -52.05 -27.54
CA THR A 292 44.37 -52.34 -26.37
C THR A 292 44.79 -51.07 -25.62
N ARG A 293 44.86 -51.16 -24.29
CA ARG A 293 45.27 -50.05 -23.40
C ARG A 293 46.66 -50.30 -22.81
N ILE A 294 47.51 -49.28 -22.86
CA ILE A 294 48.83 -49.30 -22.23
C ILE A 294 48.68 -49.02 -20.72
N ARG A 295 49.48 -49.70 -19.87
CA ARG A 295 49.63 -49.35 -18.46
C ARG A 295 50.76 -48.34 -18.30
N ALA A 296 50.57 -47.33 -17.44
CA ALA A 296 51.61 -46.39 -17.08
C ALA A 296 52.76 -47.10 -16.32
N ASN A 297 53.82 -47.45 -17.04
CA ASN A 297 55.21 -47.57 -16.58
C ASN A 297 56.10 -48.04 -17.75
N SER A 298 56.43 -47.11 -18.65
CA SER A 298 57.54 -47.23 -19.60
C SER A 298 58.02 -45.83 -19.97
N ASN A 299 59.30 -45.54 -19.74
CA ASN A 299 59.93 -44.37 -20.36
C ASN A 299 60.21 -44.69 -21.83
N ASP A 300 60.09 -43.69 -22.70
CA ASP A 300 61.10 -43.44 -23.74
C ASP A 300 60.99 -41.99 -24.22
N SER A 301 62.04 -41.49 -24.88
CA SER A 301 62.32 -40.05 -25.06
C SER A 301 62.27 -39.60 -26.53
N ASP A 302 62.57 -38.31 -26.75
CA ASP A 302 63.03 -37.71 -28.01
C ASP A 302 61.99 -37.55 -29.16
N SER A 303 62.09 -36.57 -30.08
CA SER A 303 63.09 -35.48 -30.24
C SER A 303 62.50 -34.19 -30.88
N ARG A 304 63.10 -33.05 -30.52
CA ARG A 304 63.13 -31.77 -31.28
C ARG A 304 63.95 -31.90 -32.60
N PRO A 305 64.05 -30.86 -33.48
CA PRO A 305 63.12 -29.79 -33.89
C PRO A 305 63.14 -29.61 -35.45
N LEU A 306 63.17 -28.35 -35.95
CA LEU A 306 63.30 -27.85 -37.35
C LEU A 306 61.96 -27.75 -38.11
N LEU A 307 61.49 -26.56 -38.51
CA LEU A 307 61.98 -25.62 -39.55
C LEU A 307 61.75 -26.18 -40.97
N ASP A 308 61.18 -25.43 -41.92
CA ASP A 308 61.84 -24.28 -42.55
C ASP A 308 60.91 -23.09 -42.93
N SER A 309 61.46 -22.00 -43.50
CA SER A 309 60.78 -20.74 -43.83
C SER A 309 61.21 -20.12 -45.17
N ALA A 310 60.27 -19.73 -46.03
CA ALA A 310 60.51 -18.84 -47.18
C ALA A 310 59.19 -18.24 -47.75
N ALA A 311 59.12 -17.02 -48.31
CA ALA A 311 60.01 -15.84 -48.21
C ALA A 311 59.35 -14.60 -48.88
N SER A 312 59.63 -13.38 -48.37
CA SER A 312 59.70 -12.06 -49.08
C SER A 312 58.41 -11.55 -49.83
N ILE A 313 58.12 -10.25 -50.04
CA ILE A 313 58.92 -9.05 -50.37
C ILE A 313 58.29 -7.75 -49.78
N ASN A 314 59.13 -6.72 -49.58
CA ASN A 314 58.92 -5.25 -49.39
C ASN A 314 57.52 -4.62 -49.65
N GLY A 315 57.11 -3.52 -49.00
CA GLY A 315 57.75 -2.71 -47.93
C GLY A 315 57.25 -1.24 -47.88
N ALA A 316 57.34 -0.59 -46.70
CA ALA A 316 57.32 0.87 -46.37
C ALA A 316 56.29 1.84 -47.06
N SER A 317 55.61 2.80 -46.39
CA SER A 317 55.61 3.23 -44.98
C SER A 317 54.50 4.27 -44.69
N LEU A 318 53.87 4.28 -43.50
CA LEU A 318 53.61 5.45 -42.62
C LEU A 318 52.73 5.09 -41.40
N ARG A 319 52.64 6.01 -40.42
CA ARG A 319 51.77 5.99 -39.20
C ARG A 319 50.91 7.29 -39.19
N PRO A 320 50.06 7.62 -38.19
CA PRO A 320 49.53 6.83 -37.05
C PRO A 320 47.99 6.91 -36.85
N TRP A 321 47.45 6.09 -35.94
CA TRP A 321 46.56 6.60 -34.88
C TRP A 321 46.63 5.72 -33.63
N SER A 322 46.26 6.25 -32.46
CA SER A 322 46.27 5.56 -31.17
C SER A 322 45.09 5.98 -30.28
N THR A 323 44.70 5.05 -29.41
CA THR A 323 43.70 5.15 -28.32
C THR A 323 43.58 6.50 -27.61
N GLN A 324 42.34 6.98 -27.37
CA GLN A 324 41.89 7.35 -26.03
C GLN A 324 40.35 7.47 -25.87
N GLU A 325 39.90 7.12 -24.65
CA GLU A 325 38.72 7.54 -23.86
C GLU A 325 37.51 8.27 -24.48
N SER A 326 36.31 7.88 -24.03
CA SER A 326 35.13 8.75 -23.95
C SER A 326 34.28 8.44 -22.70
N MET A 327 33.63 9.48 -22.14
CA MET A 327 32.93 9.47 -20.85
C MET A 327 31.40 9.30 -20.99
N PRO A 328 30.71 8.70 -20.01
CA PRO A 328 29.24 8.78 -19.91
C PRO A 328 28.80 10.15 -19.38
N TYR A 329 27.91 10.85 -20.09
CA TYR A 329 27.41 12.17 -19.70
C TYR A 329 26.03 12.13 -19.03
N SER A 330 25.74 13.14 -18.21
CA SER A 330 24.54 13.26 -17.38
C SER A 330 23.29 13.78 -18.12
N HIS A 331 22.11 13.25 -17.80
CA HIS A 331 20.83 13.86 -18.18
C HIS A 331 20.34 14.87 -17.14
N HIS A 332 20.20 16.14 -17.54
CA HIS A 332 19.64 17.20 -16.71
C HIS A 332 18.11 17.23 -16.73
N ARG A 333 17.50 17.71 -15.63
CA ARG A 333 16.11 18.17 -15.61
C ARG A 333 16.00 19.51 -16.36
N ASN A 334 15.18 19.58 -17.41
CA ASN A 334 14.71 20.87 -17.93
C ASN A 334 13.62 21.44 -17.02
N ARG A 335 13.69 22.75 -16.74
CA ARG A 335 12.59 23.52 -16.14
C ARG A 335 12.02 24.46 -17.22
N SER A 336 10.70 24.58 -17.23
CA SER A 336 9.91 25.44 -18.13
C SER A 336 10.42 26.89 -18.24
N GLN A 337 10.28 27.47 -19.43
CA GLN A 337 10.04 28.91 -19.56
C GLN A 337 8.67 29.20 -20.18
N ILE A 338 8.07 30.29 -19.71
CA ILE A 338 6.80 30.86 -20.17
C ILE A 338 7.11 31.93 -21.23
N SER A 339 6.19 32.11 -22.17
CA SER A 339 6.28 33.18 -23.18
C SER A 339 6.14 34.57 -22.54
N GLN A 340 6.99 35.51 -22.97
CA GLN A 340 6.70 36.94 -22.89
C GLN A 340 7.02 37.61 -24.23
N ASN A 341 5.97 37.83 -25.03
CA ASN A 341 5.86 39.07 -25.79
C ASN A 341 5.31 40.15 -24.82
N GLY A 342 5.66 41.43 -24.92
CA GLY A 342 6.47 42.09 -25.94
C GLY A 342 5.84 43.44 -26.26
N SER A 343 6.25 44.49 -25.56
CA SER A 343 5.66 45.83 -25.68
C SER A 343 6.12 46.57 -26.94
N MET A 344 5.21 47.31 -27.56
CA MET A 344 5.53 48.47 -28.41
C MET A 344 4.64 49.65 -28.05
N MET A 345 5.22 50.84 -28.06
CA MET A 345 4.49 52.11 -28.10
C MET A 345 4.96 52.91 -29.32
N SER A 346 4.13 53.87 -29.74
CA SER A 346 4.53 54.98 -30.61
C SER A 346 3.85 56.27 -30.12
N ALA A 347 4.39 57.40 -30.57
CA ALA A 347 4.04 58.79 -30.26
C ALA A 347 2.53 59.14 -30.45
N SER A 348 2.00 60.28 -30.00
CA SER A 348 2.67 61.60 -29.88
C SER A 348 2.03 62.60 -28.89
N ASP A 349 2.87 63.54 -28.46
CA ASP A 349 2.67 64.98 -28.19
C ASP A 349 1.35 65.49 -27.55
N GLU A 350 1.48 66.15 -26.39
CA GLU A 350 1.45 67.63 -26.30
C GLU A 350 2.05 68.13 -24.97
N ASP A 351 2.61 69.35 -24.99
CA ASP A 351 3.29 70.11 -23.91
C ASP A 351 2.49 71.42 -23.68
N PRO A 352 2.79 72.34 -22.72
CA PRO A 352 3.78 72.30 -21.63
C PRO A 352 3.22 72.74 -20.24
N ASP A 353 4.03 72.66 -19.19
CA ASP A 353 4.53 73.86 -18.46
C ASP A 353 5.63 73.54 -17.43
N PHE A 354 6.49 74.52 -17.11
CA PHE A 354 7.86 74.26 -16.62
C PHE A 354 8.31 75.22 -15.49
N VAL A 355 8.71 74.70 -14.32
CA VAL A 355 9.79 75.30 -13.48
C VAL A 355 10.61 74.23 -12.74
N ASP A 356 11.87 74.17 -13.18
CA ASP A 356 13.08 73.50 -12.69
C ASP A 356 13.42 73.64 -11.17
N LEU A 357 14.06 72.62 -10.56
CA LEU A 357 15.51 72.60 -10.16
C LEU A 357 15.89 71.61 -9.03
N ALA A 358 16.73 70.61 -9.37
CA ALA A 358 17.72 69.87 -8.54
C ALA A 358 17.30 69.15 -7.21
N GLU A 359 17.93 68.04 -6.75
CA GLU A 359 19.10 67.27 -7.21
C GLU A 359 18.80 65.74 -7.32
N ARG A 360 19.74 65.00 -7.94
CA ARG A 360 19.99 63.53 -7.87
C ARG A 360 19.12 62.60 -8.76
N PRO A 361 19.65 62.13 -9.90
CA PRO A 361 19.04 61.06 -10.71
C PRO A 361 19.47 59.63 -10.26
N PRO A 362 18.74 58.56 -10.69
CA PRO A 362 19.06 57.15 -10.40
C PRO A 362 19.42 56.32 -11.68
N PHE A 363 19.68 55.00 -11.51
CA PHE A 363 19.84 53.94 -12.56
C PHE A 363 20.90 54.17 -13.66
N GLY A 364 21.95 53.35 -13.85
CA GLY A 364 21.93 51.92 -14.22
C GLY A 364 22.62 51.67 -15.60
N ARG A 365 22.99 50.40 -15.88
CA ARG A 365 23.50 49.80 -17.16
C ARG A 365 24.93 50.12 -17.70
N ALA A 366 25.52 49.04 -18.28
CA ALA A 366 26.64 48.88 -19.24
C ALA A 366 27.78 47.98 -18.67
N GLY A 367 28.52 47.13 -19.40
CA GLY A 367 28.44 46.58 -20.77
C GLY A 367 28.70 45.03 -20.71
N SER A 368 28.62 44.16 -21.73
CA SER A 368 28.94 44.17 -23.18
C SER A 368 30.42 44.17 -23.54
N ASP A 369 30.89 43.08 -24.19
CA ASP A 369 31.93 42.93 -25.25
C ASP A 369 31.88 41.44 -25.72
N PHE A 370 31.72 41.08 -27.01
CA PHE A 370 32.69 41.00 -28.14
C PHE A 370 33.81 39.92 -27.97
N GLU A 371 34.24 39.15 -28.99
CA GLU A 371 34.13 39.32 -30.46
C GLU A 371 33.31 38.24 -31.23
N VAL A 372 33.74 37.83 -32.45
CA VAL A 372 32.86 37.89 -33.64
C VAL A 372 33.33 37.05 -34.88
N VAL A 373 32.41 36.75 -35.84
CA VAL A 373 32.63 36.28 -37.27
C VAL A 373 33.20 34.83 -37.43
N ALA A 374 32.91 33.94 -38.41
CA ALA A 374 32.26 33.86 -39.76
C ALA A 374 31.73 32.39 -40.01
N LEU A 375 31.23 31.88 -41.17
CA LEU A 375 30.40 32.33 -42.32
C LEU A 375 29.98 31.10 -43.19
N ASN A 376 29.06 31.29 -44.16
CA ASN A 376 28.72 30.44 -45.35
C ASN A 376 28.10 29.02 -45.18
N GLN A 377 27.38 28.44 -46.16
CA GLN A 377 26.25 28.93 -47.03
C GLN A 377 25.67 27.79 -47.92
N GLY A 378 24.36 27.86 -48.29
CA GLY A 378 23.72 27.16 -49.44
C GLY A 378 23.37 25.65 -49.31
N GLY A 379 22.45 25.05 -50.09
CA GLY A 379 21.41 25.60 -50.99
C GLY A 379 20.81 24.59 -52.03
N HIS A 380 19.50 24.68 -52.34
CA HIS A 380 18.75 24.05 -53.48
C HIS A 380 18.50 22.50 -53.45
N SER A 381 17.46 21.82 -53.99
CA SER A 381 16.27 22.06 -54.87
C SER A 381 16.44 21.81 -56.40
N ARG A 382 15.52 21.21 -57.21
CA ARG A 382 14.07 20.85 -57.07
C ARG A 382 13.54 19.93 -58.23
N ASN A 383 12.25 19.50 -58.20
CA ASN A 383 11.40 18.90 -59.28
C ASN A 383 11.66 17.40 -59.63
N ASN A 384 10.83 16.61 -60.39
CA ASN A 384 9.56 16.82 -61.12
C ASN A 384 8.69 15.51 -61.21
N SER A 385 7.63 15.43 -62.05
CA SER A 385 6.60 14.34 -62.09
C SER A 385 6.21 13.79 -63.49
N ALA A 386 5.87 12.47 -63.65
CA ALA A 386 4.67 11.92 -64.37
C ALA A 386 4.69 10.42 -64.84
N ALA A 387 3.60 9.69 -64.52
CA ALA A 387 2.76 8.76 -65.34
C ALA A 387 3.21 7.42 -66.04
N HIS A 388 2.69 6.31 -65.49
CA HIS A 388 1.98 5.14 -66.11
C HIS A 388 2.67 3.92 -66.79
N THR A 389 1.81 2.92 -67.09
CA THR A 389 2.03 1.44 -67.15
C THR A 389 1.32 0.83 -68.37
N PRO A 390 1.29 -0.52 -68.50
CA PRO A 390 -0.04 -1.18 -68.60
C PRO A 390 -0.40 -2.21 -67.47
N ILE A 391 -0.41 -3.53 -67.74
CA ILE A 391 -1.27 -4.61 -67.16
C ILE A 391 -0.42 -5.93 -67.05
N GLY A 392 -0.65 -7.03 -66.29
CA GLY A 392 -1.84 -7.72 -65.70
C GLY A 392 -2.24 -8.96 -66.55
N GLY A 393 -3.08 -9.94 -66.18
CA GLY A 393 -3.75 -10.32 -64.92
C GLY A 393 -3.24 -11.69 -64.39
N ARG A 394 -3.93 -12.85 -64.38
CA ARG A 394 -5.32 -13.30 -64.75
C ARG A 394 -5.59 -14.70 -64.09
N SER A 395 -6.76 -15.37 -64.02
CA SER A 395 -8.17 -15.03 -63.69
C SER A 395 -9.09 -16.30 -63.67
N ARG A 396 -9.61 -16.77 -62.51
CA ARG A 396 -10.80 -17.67 -62.37
C ARG A 396 -11.52 -17.38 -61.03
N ALA A 397 -12.77 -16.88 -60.97
CA ALA A 397 -14.09 -17.46 -61.32
C ALA A 397 -14.79 -18.12 -60.09
N SER A 398 -16.12 -18.06 -59.90
CA SER A 398 -17.22 -17.81 -60.86
C SER A 398 -18.46 -17.06 -60.31
N THR A 399 -19.32 -16.65 -61.25
CA THR A 399 -20.77 -16.35 -61.22
C THR A 399 -21.62 -17.14 -60.19
N ASN A 400 -22.87 -16.79 -59.85
CA ASN A 400 -23.92 -15.93 -60.45
C ASN A 400 -24.91 -15.45 -59.34
N ALA A 401 -25.98 -14.64 -59.48
CA ALA A 401 -26.69 -13.96 -60.58
C ALA A 401 -27.44 -12.70 -60.03
N SER A 402 -28.44 -12.14 -60.73
CA SER A 402 -29.34 -11.10 -60.19
C SER A 402 -30.80 -11.19 -60.66
N ARG A 403 -31.71 -10.48 -59.96
CA ARG A 403 -33.08 -10.18 -60.41
C ARG A 403 -33.58 -8.88 -59.75
N ASN A 404 -33.92 -7.88 -60.55
CA ASN A 404 -34.88 -6.82 -60.22
C ASN A 404 -35.30 -6.11 -61.52
N GLY A 405 -36.44 -5.41 -61.53
CA GLY A 405 -36.94 -4.75 -62.74
C GLY A 405 -38.15 -3.84 -62.51
N ALA A 406 -38.47 -3.06 -63.56
CA ALA A 406 -39.37 -1.90 -63.58
C ALA A 406 -38.79 -0.66 -62.87
N VAL A 407 -39.03 0.59 -63.31
CA VAL A 407 -40.00 1.08 -64.33
C VAL A 407 -39.27 1.78 -65.52
N ARG A 408 -39.96 1.88 -66.67
CA ARG A 408 -39.52 2.43 -67.99
C ARG A 408 -39.66 3.97 -68.10
N PRO A 409 -39.21 4.67 -69.20
CA PRO A 409 -38.57 4.19 -70.45
C PRO A 409 -37.22 4.87 -70.85
N SER A 410 -36.65 4.36 -71.97
CA SER A 410 -35.42 4.68 -72.73
C SER A 410 -35.28 6.15 -73.21
N ILE A 411 -34.09 6.68 -73.60
CA ILE A 411 -33.00 6.25 -74.53
C ILE A 411 -31.68 7.00 -74.12
N ASP A 412 -30.40 6.75 -74.46
CA ASP A 412 -29.40 5.65 -74.75
C ASP A 412 -28.03 6.40 -74.97
N THR A 413 -26.76 5.97 -75.19
CA THR A 413 -25.91 4.76 -75.49
C THR A 413 -24.45 5.15 -75.02
N SER A 414 -23.23 4.60 -75.24
CA SER A 414 -22.46 3.43 -75.79
C SER A 414 -20.96 3.59 -75.29
N VAL A 415 -19.81 2.94 -75.63
CA VAL A 415 -19.34 1.92 -76.62
C VAL A 415 -18.35 0.87 -75.99
N SER A 416 -17.01 1.09 -75.96
CA SER A 416 -15.91 0.12 -75.62
C SER A 416 -14.56 0.82 -75.26
N VAL A 417 -13.47 0.28 -74.65
CA VAL A 417 -13.00 -1.03 -74.09
C VAL A 417 -11.92 -1.83 -74.88
N SER A 418 -10.65 -1.93 -74.38
CA SER A 418 -9.77 -3.17 -74.27
C SER A 418 -8.29 -2.91 -73.79
N GLY A 419 -7.46 -3.97 -73.53
CA GLY A 419 -6.06 -4.00 -72.93
C GLY A 419 -5.06 -4.98 -73.65
N ASP A 420 -3.82 -5.37 -73.25
CA ASP A 420 -3.00 -5.40 -71.98
C ASP A 420 -1.55 -4.80 -72.21
N LEU A 421 -0.31 -5.15 -71.72
CA LEU A 421 0.46 -6.13 -70.83
C LEU A 421 1.75 -5.37 -70.27
N GLY A 422 2.92 -5.79 -69.70
CA GLY A 422 3.70 -7.02 -69.38
C GLY A 422 4.91 -6.76 -68.38
N GLU A 423 6.10 -7.41 -68.49
CA GLU A 423 7.19 -7.51 -67.44
C GLU A 423 8.56 -6.77 -67.69
N GLY A 424 9.47 -6.69 -66.67
CA GLY A 424 10.91 -6.28 -66.78
C GLY A 424 11.73 -6.18 -65.45
N HIS A 425 13.09 -6.17 -65.47
CA HIS A 425 13.99 -6.26 -64.27
C HIS A 425 15.27 -5.36 -64.28
N ILE A 426 15.79 -5.08 -63.07
CA ILE A 426 17.00 -4.35 -62.56
C ILE A 426 18.27 -4.39 -63.47
N PRO A 427 19.00 -3.26 -63.70
CA PRO A 427 20.21 -2.89 -62.89
C PRO A 427 20.55 -1.38 -62.72
N SER A 428 21.63 -1.10 -61.98
CA SER A 428 22.14 0.21 -61.53
C SER A 428 23.28 0.82 -62.38
N ALA A 429 23.49 2.14 -62.31
CA ALA A 429 24.72 2.83 -62.72
C ALA A 429 24.94 4.17 -61.98
N ASP A 430 26.19 4.59 -61.83
CA ASP A 430 26.66 5.80 -61.10
C ASP A 430 26.94 7.03 -62.04
N PRO A 431 27.08 8.26 -61.51
CA PRO A 431 27.15 9.51 -62.28
C PRO A 431 28.57 9.98 -62.66
N PRO A 432 28.68 10.75 -63.76
CA PRO A 432 29.33 12.09 -63.76
C PRO A 432 28.67 13.05 -64.79
N SER A 433 29.08 14.31 -65.03
CA SER A 433 29.61 15.44 -64.24
C SER A 433 29.42 16.73 -65.10
N TYR A 434 29.73 17.91 -64.58
CA TYR A 434 29.60 19.20 -65.32
C TYR A 434 30.77 19.46 -66.29
N ASP A 435 30.53 20.22 -67.38
CA ASP A 435 30.99 21.63 -67.53
C ASP A 435 30.66 22.23 -68.92
N GLY A 436 30.47 23.56 -69.00
CA GLY A 436 30.42 24.31 -70.28
C GLY A 436 29.50 25.56 -70.34
N GLU A 437 30.06 26.73 -69.97
CA GLU A 437 29.66 28.13 -70.35
C GLU A 437 28.22 28.64 -70.01
N GLY A 438 27.94 29.91 -69.65
CA GLY A 438 28.80 31.06 -69.27
C GLY A 438 28.38 32.40 -69.94
N PHE A 439 27.77 33.36 -69.22
CA PHE A 439 27.80 34.84 -69.48
C PHE A 439 27.10 35.64 -68.33
N GLU A 440 26.96 36.98 -68.45
CA GLU A 440 27.04 37.97 -67.35
C GLU A 440 25.71 38.63 -66.84
N ASP A 441 25.78 39.10 -65.58
CA ASP A 441 25.17 40.27 -64.91
C ASP A 441 23.68 40.73 -65.03
N ALA A 442 23.17 41.25 -63.89
CA ALA A 442 21.97 42.08 -63.78
C ALA A 442 22.11 43.17 -62.66
N PRO A 443 21.57 44.39 -62.84
CA PRO A 443 21.80 45.54 -61.95
C PRO A 443 20.83 45.66 -60.74
N PRO A 444 21.12 46.54 -59.74
CA PRO A 444 20.40 46.58 -58.47
C PRO A 444 19.12 47.45 -58.45
N TYR A 445 18.25 47.20 -57.46
CA TYR A 445 17.06 48.02 -57.13
C TYR A 445 16.76 47.94 -55.62
N GLU A 446 16.42 49.07 -54.98
CA GLU A 446 16.05 49.14 -53.55
C GLU A 446 14.53 49.28 -53.32
N SER A 447 14.04 48.82 -52.16
CA SER A 447 12.62 48.67 -51.85
C SER A 447 12.05 49.73 -50.89
N PRO A 448 11.01 50.51 -51.27
CA PRO A 448 10.29 51.38 -50.34
C PRO A 448 9.04 50.72 -49.71
N THR A 449 9.15 50.42 -48.42
CA THR A 449 8.08 50.43 -47.38
C THR A 449 6.60 50.32 -47.78
N SER A 450 5.93 49.22 -47.38
CA SER A 450 4.70 49.27 -46.56
C SER A 450 4.28 47.87 -46.07
N THR A 451 4.26 47.64 -44.75
CA THR A 451 3.86 46.36 -44.15
C THR A 451 2.36 46.34 -43.81
N ARG A 452 1.54 45.77 -44.70
CA ARG A 452 0.16 45.39 -44.36
C ARG A 452 0.18 44.17 -43.43
N ALA A 453 0.10 44.41 -42.12
CA ALA A 453 -0.03 43.34 -41.12
C ALA A 453 -1.30 42.49 -41.38
N PRO A 454 -1.24 41.16 -41.19
CA PRO A 454 -2.41 40.30 -41.36
C PRO A 454 -3.39 40.53 -40.20
N GLN A 455 -4.64 40.91 -40.52
CA GLN A 455 -5.72 40.89 -39.56
C GLN A 455 -6.08 39.43 -39.24
N ILE A 456 -5.59 38.93 -38.11
CA ILE A 456 -6.19 37.76 -37.48
C ILE A 456 -7.58 38.19 -37.02
N GLN A 457 -8.62 37.72 -37.71
CA GLN A 457 -9.99 37.86 -37.21
C GLN A 457 -10.11 37.00 -35.94
N THR A 458 -10.17 37.66 -34.79
CA THR A 458 -10.66 37.05 -33.55
C THR A 458 -12.15 36.79 -33.73
N SER A 459 -12.52 35.64 -34.30
CA SER A 459 -13.90 35.18 -34.29
C SER A 459 -14.34 35.03 -32.84
N SER A 460 -15.28 35.89 -32.43
CA SER A 460 -16.03 35.68 -31.20
C SER A 460 -16.79 34.36 -31.35
N THR A 461 -16.29 33.30 -30.73
CA THR A 461 -16.89 31.97 -30.71
C THR A 461 -18.35 32.12 -30.32
N SER A 462 -19.29 31.65 -31.14
CA SER A 462 -20.70 31.85 -30.80
C SER A 462 -21.05 31.08 -29.53
N PRO A 463 -22.07 31.50 -28.76
CA PRO A 463 -22.53 30.73 -27.61
C PRO A 463 -22.94 29.29 -27.98
N GLN A 464 -23.31 29.05 -29.25
CA GLN A 464 -23.61 27.71 -29.77
C GLN A 464 -22.33 26.91 -30.07
N ASP A 465 -21.30 27.50 -30.69
CA ASP A 465 -20.01 26.83 -30.87
C ASP A 465 -19.38 26.42 -29.52
N GLN A 466 -19.56 27.25 -28.49
CA GLN A 466 -19.15 26.91 -27.11
C GLN A 466 -20.00 25.78 -26.53
N SER A 467 -21.34 25.87 -26.59
CA SER A 467 -22.21 24.80 -26.06
C SER A 467 -22.03 23.46 -26.77
N ASP A 468 -21.71 23.47 -28.05
CA ASP A 468 -21.52 22.26 -28.85
C ASP A 468 -20.13 21.65 -28.56
N THR A 469 -19.10 22.47 -28.34
CA THR A 469 -17.78 22.01 -27.88
C THR A 469 -17.84 21.42 -26.45
N GLU A 470 -18.60 22.04 -25.55
CA GLU A 470 -18.88 21.51 -24.21
C GLU A 470 -19.68 20.20 -24.27
N GLN A 471 -20.69 20.11 -25.13
CA GLN A 471 -21.43 18.87 -25.34
C GLN A 471 -20.53 17.73 -25.88
N ILE A 472 -19.69 17.99 -26.88
CA ILE A 472 -18.78 16.99 -27.48
C ILE A 472 -17.70 16.53 -26.48
N SER A 473 -17.14 17.44 -25.69
CA SER A 473 -16.18 17.08 -24.63
C SER A 473 -16.85 16.28 -23.50
N SER A 474 -18.07 16.66 -23.09
CA SER A 474 -18.87 15.86 -22.14
C SER A 474 -19.25 14.49 -22.65
N ALA A 475 -19.48 14.33 -23.96
CA ALA A 475 -19.73 13.02 -24.56
C ALA A 475 -18.44 12.18 -24.50
N SER A 476 -17.30 12.77 -24.84
CA SER A 476 -16.00 12.08 -24.86
C SER A 476 -15.56 11.61 -23.46
N ALA A 477 -15.72 12.44 -22.43
CA ALA A 477 -15.40 12.07 -21.04
C ALA A 477 -16.34 10.96 -20.51
N ARG A 478 -17.66 11.07 -20.75
CA ARG A 478 -18.62 10.03 -20.35
C ARG A 478 -18.40 8.72 -21.10
N ILE A 479 -18.03 8.76 -22.37
CA ILE A 479 -17.64 7.57 -23.15
C ILE A 479 -16.36 6.95 -22.56
N ALA A 480 -15.36 7.75 -22.21
CA ALA A 480 -14.10 7.24 -21.64
C ALA A 480 -14.31 6.52 -20.28
N GLU A 481 -15.13 7.08 -19.39
CA GLU A 481 -15.44 6.47 -18.08
C GLU A 481 -16.33 5.22 -18.22
N ALA A 482 -17.27 5.22 -19.19
CA ALA A 482 -18.13 4.08 -19.48
C ALA A 482 -17.42 2.95 -20.26
N ASN A 483 -16.25 3.22 -20.86
CA ASN A 483 -15.51 2.27 -21.70
C ASN A 483 -14.75 1.22 -20.87
N GLN A 484 -15.49 0.21 -20.39
CA GLN A 484 -14.92 -0.94 -19.70
C GLN A 484 -14.38 -1.98 -20.71
N PRO A 485 -13.15 -2.50 -20.55
CA PRO A 485 -12.55 -3.47 -21.49
C PRO A 485 -13.13 -4.89 -21.36
N PHE A 486 -14.12 -5.09 -20.49
CA PHE A 486 -14.86 -6.34 -20.29
C PHE A 486 -16.31 -6.02 -19.87
N PRO A 487 -17.29 -6.92 -20.11
CA PRO A 487 -18.67 -6.71 -19.69
C PRO A 487 -18.82 -6.50 -18.18
N PRO A 488 -19.83 -5.74 -17.72
CA PRO A 488 -20.13 -5.60 -16.29
C PRO A 488 -20.32 -6.96 -15.61
N HIS A 489 -19.70 -7.14 -14.44
CA HIS A 489 -19.81 -8.39 -13.69
C HIS A 489 -21.26 -8.65 -13.26
N ALA A 490 -21.71 -9.91 -13.24
CA ALA A 490 -23.11 -10.25 -12.96
C ALA A 490 -23.58 -9.78 -11.56
N PHE A 491 -22.67 -9.64 -10.59
CA PHE A 491 -22.94 -8.99 -9.30
C PHE A 491 -23.41 -7.53 -9.47
N SER A 492 -22.80 -6.78 -10.40
CA SER A 492 -23.14 -5.37 -10.68
C SER A 492 -24.46 -5.19 -11.44
N ALA A 493 -24.91 -6.21 -12.16
CA ALA A 493 -26.21 -6.23 -12.83
C ALA A 493 -27.37 -6.71 -11.92
N ASN A 494 -27.08 -7.15 -10.70
CA ASN A 494 -28.05 -7.78 -9.81
C ASN A 494 -28.91 -6.73 -9.06
N PRO A 495 -30.26 -6.85 -9.07
CA PRO A 495 -31.14 -5.85 -8.44
C PRO A 495 -31.20 -5.94 -6.91
N LEU A 496 -30.79 -7.07 -6.30
CA LEU A 496 -30.66 -7.25 -4.84
C LEU A 496 -31.90 -6.81 -4.05
N LYS A 497 -33.06 -7.42 -4.34
CA LYS A 497 -34.36 -7.15 -3.67
C LYS A 497 -34.90 -8.36 -2.91
N SER A 498 -34.69 -9.56 -3.45
CA SER A 498 -35.19 -10.84 -2.95
C SER A 498 -34.08 -11.72 -2.35
N ARG A 499 -34.48 -12.84 -1.72
CA ARG A 499 -33.55 -13.89 -1.25
C ARG A 499 -32.78 -14.49 -2.42
N ASP A 500 -33.47 -14.71 -3.54
CA ASP A 500 -32.91 -15.30 -4.76
C ASP A 500 -31.94 -14.35 -5.47
N ASP A 501 -32.20 -13.04 -5.44
CA ASP A 501 -31.24 -12.03 -5.92
C ASP A 501 -29.93 -12.11 -5.13
N VAL A 502 -29.99 -12.20 -3.80
CA VAL A 502 -28.81 -12.32 -2.92
C VAL A 502 -28.09 -13.66 -3.14
N ALA A 503 -28.84 -14.75 -3.38
CA ALA A 503 -28.26 -16.05 -3.74
C ALA A 503 -27.55 -16.01 -5.11
N ALA A 504 -28.16 -15.37 -6.12
CA ALA A 504 -27.55 -15.16 -7.43
C ALA A 504 -26.32 -14.24 -7.36
N ALA A 505 -26.34 -13.22 -6.50
CA ALA A 505 -25.19 -12.36 -6.23
C ALA A 505 -24.03 -13.16 -5.61
N CYS A 506 -24.29 -13.99 -4.59
CA CYS A 506 -23.32 -14.92 -4.03
C CYS A 506 -22.74 -15.87 -5.09
N ALA A 507 -23.60 -16.52 -5.87
CA ALA A 507 -23.20 -17.44 -6.93
C ALA A 507 -22.35 -16.77 -8.02
N SER A 508 -22.61 -15.48 -8.33
CA SER A 508 -21.83 -14.71 -9.29
C SER A 508 -20.41 -14.43 -8.83
N LEU A 509 -20.17 -14.22 -7.54
CA LEU A 509 -18.83 -13.98 -6.98
C LEU A 509 -17.99 -15.28 -6.92
N LEU A 510 -18.66 -16.42 -6.79
CA LEU A 510 -18.04 -17.75 -6.79
C LEU A 510 -17.66 -18.23 -8.20
N GLY A 511 -18.46 -17.91 -9.22
CA GLY A 511 -18.29 -18.41 -10.60
C GLY A 511 -16.89 -18.20 -11.22
N PRO A 512 -16.31 -16.99 -11.17
CA PRO A 512 -14.96 -16.71 -11.69
C PRO A 512 -13.86 -17.64 -11.18
N LEU A 513 -14.01 -18.17 -9.97
CA LEU A 513 -13.03 -19.05 -9.32
C LEU A 513 -12.88 -20.41 -10.00
N GLU A 514 -13.86 -20.84 -10.82
CA GLU A 514 -13.76 -22.06 -11.65
C GLU A 514 -12.48 -22.06 -12.51
N SER A 515 -12.03 -20.87 -12.95
CA SER A 515 -10.80 -20.69 -13.74
C SER A 515 -9.50 -20.64 -12.90
N GLY A 516 -9.60 -20.47 -11.58
CA GLY A 516 -8.44 -20.36 -10.68
C GLY A 516 -8.02 -21.69 -10.04
N PHE A 517 -8.83 -22.74 -10.14
CA PHE A 517 -8.55 -24.03 -9.51
C PHE A 517 -7.31 -24.74 -10.08
N SER A 518 -6.53 -25.33 -9.18
CA SER A 518 -5.46 -26.29 -9.49
C SER A 518 -5.98 -27.58 -10.14
N GLN A 519 -5.07 -28.49 -10.50
CA GLN A 519 -5.38 -29.71 -11.24
C GLN A 519 -6.27 -30.66 -10.41
N ASN A 520 -5.94 -30.86 -9.14
CA ASN A 520 -6.71 -31.66 -8.18
C ASN A 520 -7.64 -30.80 -7.30
N ARG A 521 -7.92 -29.56 -7.71
CA ARG A 521 -8.84 -28.60 -7.10
C ARG A 521 -8.52 -28.11 -5.68
N ALA A 522 -7.39 -28.51 -5.09
CA ALA A 522 -7.05 -28.15 -3.72
C ALA A 522 -6.72 -26.66 -3.52
N LEU A 523 -6.25 -25.97 -4.56
CA LEU A 523 -5.76 -24.59 -4.49
C LEU A 523 -6.51 -23.72 -5.50
N VAL A 524 -6.70 -22.43 -5.18
CA VAL A 524 -7.35 -21.47 -6.09
C VAL A 524 -6.49 -20.22 -6.23
N ARG A 525 -5.94 -20.01 -7.43
CA ARG A 525 -5.09 -18.87 -7.76
C ARG A 525 -5.93 -17.66 -8.18
N VAL A 526 -6.02 -16.66 -7.30
CA VAL A 526 -6.80 -15.43 -7.54
C VAL A 526 -5.97 -14.30 -8.18
N GLY A 527 -4.63 -14.35 -8.13
CA GLY A 527 -3.76 -13.30 -8.68
C GLY A 527 -2.26 -13.56 -8.53
N GLY A 528 -1.47 -12.49 -8.39
CA GLY A 528 0.00 -12.55 -8.42
C GLY A 528 0.75 -11.55 -7.52
N SER A 529 0.11 -10.97 -6.50
CA SER A 529 0.78 -10.13 -5.51
C SER A 529 1.24 -10.94 -4.29
N GLY A 530 2.46 -10.70 -3.80
CA GLY A 530 3.00 -11.36 -2.61
C GLY A 530 2.36 -10.90 -1.28
N THR A 531 2.63 -11.66 -0.22
CA THR A 531 2.13 -11.48 1.16
C THR A 531 3.19 -12.01 2.15
N LYS A 532 3.00 -11.82 3.46
CA LYS A 532 3.97 -12.25 4.52
C LYS A 532 4.13 -13.76 4.69
N PHE A 533 3.29 -14.57 4.04
CA PHE A 533 3.22 -16.03 4.14
C PHE A 533 3.34 -16.65 2.74
N ASP A 534 3.47 -17.97 2.67
CA ASP A 534 3.74 -18.69 1.42
C ASP A 534 2.57 -18.69 0.41
N GLU A 535 2.94 -18.92 -0.85
CA GLU A 535 2.01 -18.95 -1.99
C GLU A 535 0.93 -20.05 -1.87
N THR A 536 1.24 -21.18 -1.23
CA THR A 536 0.24 -22.23 -0.99
C THR A 536 -0.82 -21.73 -0.01
N ALA A 537 -0.42 -21.11 1.11
CA ALA A 537 -1.36 -20.46 2.02
C ALA A 537 -2.19 -19.35 1.34
N ALA A 538 -1.60 -18.56 0.44
CA ALA A 538 -2.33 -17.56 -0.35
C ALA A 538 -3.40 -18.17 -1.27
N GLN A 539 -3.12 -19.32 -1.88
CA GLN A 539 -4.10 -20.03 -2.72
C GLN A 539 -5.11 -20.86 -1.90
N ILE A 540 -4.80 -21.19 -0.63
CA ILE A 540 -5.77 -21.71 0.33
C ILE A 540 -6.74 -20.59 0.78
N GLU A 541 -6.31 -19.33 0.94
CA GLU A 541 -7.27 -18.21 1.13
C GLU A 541 -8.30 -18.17 -0.01
N GLY A 542 -7.81 -18.30 -1.26
CA GLY A 542 -8.62 -18.32 -2.47
C GLY A 542 -9.58 -19.52 -2.56
N PHE A 543 -9.23 -20.66 -1.94
CA PHE A 543 -10.10 -21.83 -1.86
C PHE A 543 -11.14 -21.70 -0.73
N ALA A 544 -10.68 -21.36 0.47
CA ALA A 544 -11.43 -21.50 1.71
C ALA A 544 -12.35 -20.30 1.99
N ARG A 545 -11.92 -19.06 1.76
CA ARG A 545 -12.75 -17.87 2.07
C ARG A 545 -14.05 -17.79 1.24
N PRO A 546 -14.11 -18.25 -0.02
CA PRO A 546 -15.37 -18.47 -0.75
C PRO A 546 -16.41 -19.33 -0.03
N LEU A 547 -15.98 -20.26 0.84
CA LEU A 547 -16.89 -21.14 1.57
C LEU A 547 -17.83 -20.38 2.52
N TRP A 548 -17.44 -19.19 2.99
CA TRP A 548 -18.31 -18.32 3.79
C TRP A 548 -19.61 -17.92 3.09
N GLY A 549 -19.65 -17.97 1.75
CA GLY A 549 -20.88 -17.79 0.96
C GLY A 549 -21.42 -19.08 0.37
N LEU A 550 -20.55 -20.00 -0.08
CA LEU A 550 -20.99 -21.27 -0.67
C LEU A 550 -21.71 -22.17 0.36
N ALA A 551 -21.23 -22.25 1.60
CA ALA A 551 -21.88 -23.08 2.61
C ALA A 551 -23.27 -22.55 3.02
N PRO A 552 -23.48 -21.23 3.27
CA PRO A 552 -24.83 -20.68 3.48
C PRO A 552 -25.76 -20.82 2.27
N LEU A 553 -25.25 -20.67 1.04
CA LEU A 553 -26.03 -20.86 -0.18
C LEU A 553 -26.61 -22.29 -0.25
N LEU A 554 -25.78 -23.31 -0.02
CA LEU A 554 -26.19 -24.72 -0.04
C LEU A 554 -27.05 -25.11 1.19
N ALA A 555 -26.74 -24.58 2.38
CA ALA A 555 -27.55 -24.79 3.58
C ALA A 555 -28.95 -24.18 3.44
N GLY A 556 -29.05 -23.03 2.75
CA GLY A 556 -30.30 -22.37 2.39
C GLY A 556 -31.16 -23.09 1.35
N GLY A 557 -30.72 -24.25 0.84
CA GLY A 557 -31.44 -25.07 -0.14
C GLY A 557 -31.23 -24.67 -1.61
N PHE A 558 -30.32 -23.73 -1.91
CA PHE A 558 -29.97 -23.42 -3.30
C PHE A 558 -29.01 -24.45 -3.88
N ASN A 559 -29.12 -24.72 -5.18
CA ASN A 559 -28.19 -25.58 -5.91
C ASN A 559 -27.10 -24.74 -6.59
N TYR A 560 -25.84 -25.18 -6.52
CA TYR A 560 -24.71 -24.51 -7.17
C TYR A 560 -23.87 -25.51 -8.00
N ARG A 561 -23.85 -25.33 -9.33
CA ARG A 561 -23.33 -26.29 -10.33
C ARG A 561 -21.96 -26.89 -9.96
N ILE A 562 -21.04 -26.06 -9.49
CA ILE A 562 -19.63 -26.41 -9.29
C ILE A 562 -19.24 -26.60 -7.82
N ALA A 563 -20.21 -26.75 -6.92
CA ALA A 563 -19.94 -27.04 -5.50
C ALA A 563 -19.06 -28.30 -5.29
N HIS A 564 -19.15 -29.27 -6.21
CA HIS A 564 -18.34 -30.48 -6.19
C HIS A 564 -16.82 -30.20 -6.26
N LEU A 565 -16.38 -29.15 -6.94
CA LEU A 565 -14.95 -28.78 -7.02
C LEU A 565 -14.34 -28.48 -5.64
N TRP A 566 -15.12 -27.87 -4.74
CA TRP A 566 -14.69 -27.68 -3.35
C TRP A 566 -14.68 -28.98 -2.55
N THR A 567 -15.57 -29.95 -2.83
CA THR A 567 -15.52 -31.27 -2.16
C THR A 567 -14.33 -32.11 -2.62
N GLU A 568 -13.99 -32.05 -3.91
CA GLU A 568 -12.79 -32.66 -4.49
C GLU A 568 -11.52 -32.00 -3.93
N GLY A 569 -11.46 -30.67 -3.96
CA GLY A 569 -10.32 -29.91 -3.46
C GLY A 569 -10.07 -30.06 -1.96
N LEU A 570 -11.12 -30.16 -1.15
CA LEU A 570 -10.99 -30.41 0.29
C LEU A 570 -10.40 -31.80 0.58
N ALA A 571 -10.76 -32.79 -0.23
CA ALA A 571 -10.22 -34.15 -0.14
C ALA A 571 -8.76 -34.23 -0.63
N ALA A 572 -8.42 -33.55 -1.72
CA ALA A 572 -7.07 -33.52 -2.28
C ALA A 572 -6.09 -32.71 -1.40
N GLY A 573 -6.51 -31.52 -0.96
CA GLY A 573 -5.70 -30.62 -0.13
C GLY A 573 -5.38 -31.16 1.26
N THR A 574 -6.15 -32.14 1.74
CA THR A 574 -5.92 -32.78 3.05
C THR A 574 -5.29 -34.18 2.99
N ASP A 575 -5.10 -34.82 1.82
CA ASP A 575 -4.34 -36.09 1.75
C ASP A 575 -2.83 -35.80 1.90
N PRO A 576 -2.16 -36.27 2.97
CA PRO A 576 -0.74 -36.01 3.20
C PRO A 576 0.20 -36.71 2.19
N ARG A 577 -0.34 -37.44 1.21
CA ARG A 577 0.39 -38.07 0.10
C ARG A 577 0.04 -37.43 -1.26
N GLY A 578 -0.88 -36.47 -1.30
CA GLY A 578 -1.30 -35.78 -2.52
C GLY A 578 -0.27 -34.73 -2.96
N SER A 579 -0.13 -34.55 -4.27
CA SER A 579 0.77 -33.53 -4.85
C SER A 579 0.32 -32.08 -4.57
N GLU A 580 -0.94 -31.88 -4.20
CA GLU A 580 -1.51 -30.57 -3.82
C GLU A 580 -1.84 -30.50 -2.32
N PHE A 581 -1.22 -31.34 -1.48
CA PHE A 581 -1.39 -31.30 -0.03
C PHE A 581 -1.05 -29.89 0.50
N TRP A 582 -1.95 -29.33 1.31
CA TRP A 582 -1.84 -27.99 1.87
C TRP A 582 -0.64 -27.80 2.81
N GLY A 583 -0.09 -28.90 3.33
CA GLY A 583 0.98 -28.90 4.32
C GLY A 583 0.45 -28.96 5.75
N ASN A 584 1.30 -29.46 6.66
CA ASN A 584 1.03 -29.48 8.09
C ASN A 584 1.21 -28.06 8.66
N MET A 585 0.27 -27.62 9.51
CA MET A 585 0.31 -26.30 10.11
C MET A 585 1.48 -26.17 11.10
N GLN A 586 2.19 -25.05 11.02
CA GLN A 586 3.24 -24.67 11.98
C GLN A 586 2.70 -23.68 13.03
N ASP A 587 3.50 -23.34 14.04
CA ASP A 587 3.15 -22.28 14.99
C ASP A 587 2.94 -20.95 14.25
N LEU A 588 1.85 -20.24 14.59
CA LEU A 588 1.46 -18.95 13.98
C LEU A 588 1.16 -18.98 12.46
N ASP A 589 0.88 -20.15 11.88
CA ASP A 589 0.66 -20.38 10.44
C ASP A 589 -0.70 -19.85 9.92
N GLN A 590 -0.70 -19.19 8.76
CA GLN A 590 -1.90 -18.67 8.09
C GLN A 590 -2.94 -19.75 7.79
N ARG A 591 -2.53 -21.01 7.58
CA ARG A 591 -3.43 -22.16 7.37
C ARG A 591 -4.46 -22.33 8.49
N MET A 592 -4.12 -21.93 9.72
CA MET A 592 -5.02 -21.97 10.87
C MET A 592 -6.23 -21.05 10.72
N VAL A 593 -6.06 -19.93 10.02
CA VAL A 593 -7.15 -18.99 9.71
C VAL A 593 -8.12 -19.62 8.72
N GLU A 594 -7.58 -20.26 7.67
CA GLU A 594 -8.38 -20.85 6.59
C GLU A 594 -9.11 -22.13 7.01
N ALA A 595 -8.65 -22.80 8.07
CA ALA A 595 -9.39 -23.89 8.72
C ALA A 595 -10.75 -23.45 9.31
N CYS A 596 -10.94 -22.15 9.58
CA CYS A 596 -12.21 -21.61 10.09
C CYS A 596 -13.37 -21.71 9.09
N PRO A 597 -13.28 -21.15 7.85
CA PRO A 597 -14.31 -21.35 6.83
C PRO A 597 -14.60 -22.82 6.54
N VAL A 598 -13.58 -23.70 6.59
CA VAL A 598 -13.77 -25.16 6.46
C VAL A 598 -14.60 -25.70 7.63
N GLY A 599 -14.27 -25.36 8.88
CA GLY A 599 -15.04 -25.75 10.06
C GLY A 599 -16.49 -25.27 10.04
N PHE A 600 -16.71 -24.01 9.71
CA PHE A 600 -18.05 -23.44 9.53
C PHE A 600 -18.85 -24.21 8.47
N THR A 601 -18.21 -24.52 7.34
CA THR A 601 -18.80 -25.31 6.25
C THR A 601 -19.21 -26.70 6.69
N LEU A 602 -18.34 -27.40 7.44
CA LEU A 602 -18.66 -28.70 8.02
C LEU A 602 -19.85 -28.58 8.99
N ALA A 603 -19.93 -27.51 9.79
CA ALA A 603 -21.01 -27.31 10.76
C ALA A 603 -22.40 -27.07 10.12
N ILE A 604 -22.48 -26.31 9.02
CA ILE A 604 -23.79 -25.93 8.42
C ILE A 604 -24.15 -26.69 7.13
N ALA A 605 -23.16 -27.25 6.43
CA ALA A 605 -23.31 -27.92 5.14
C ALA A 605 -22.63 -29.31 5.11
N GLY A 606 -22.56 -29.98 6.26
CA GLY A 606 -21.96 -31.32 6.40
C GLY A 606 -22.55 -32.38 5.45
N LYS A 607 -23.84 -32.27 5.09
CA LYS A 607 -24.46 -33.18 4.09
C LYS A 607 -23.86 -33.06 2.69
N GLN A 608 -23.29 -31.90 2.37
CA GLN A 608 -22.67 -31.61 1.08
C GLN A 608 -21.13 -31.77 1.13
N PHE A 609 -20.49 -31.46 2.27
CA PHE A 609 -19.03 -31.42 2.39
C PHE A 609 -18.38 -32.52 3.24
N TRP A 610 -19.14 -33.15 4.14
CA TRP A 610 -18.66 -34.25 4.99
C TRP A 610 -19.19 -35.59 4.52
N ASP A 611 -20.51 -35.74 4.40
CA ASP A 611 -21.14 -37.04 4.10
C ASP A 611 -20.58 -37.72 2.84
N PRO A 612 -20.33 -37.03 1.70
CA PRO A 612 -19.75 -37.64 0.50
C PRO A 612 -18.29 -38.13 0.64
N LEU A 613 -17.54 -37.66 1.64
CA LEU A 613 -16.13 -38.03 1.82
C LEU A 613 -16.00 -39.51 2.26
N THR A 614 -15.05 -40.24 1.67
CA THR A 614 -14.69 -41.59 2.14
C THR A 614 -14.14 -41.56 3.57
N THR A 615 -14.13 -42.71 4.25
CA THR A 615 -13.56 -42.84 5.61
C THR A 615 -12.13 -42.31 5.70
N GLN A 616 -11.29 -42.53 4.68
CA GLN A 616 -9.93 -42.01 4.65
C GLN A 616 -9.90 -40.48 4.50
N GLN A 617 -10.73 -39.90 3.63
CA GLN A 617 -10.81 -38.45 3.46
C GLN A 617 -11.34 -37.76 4.73
N LYS A 618 -12.33 -38.36 5.41
CA LYS A 618 -12.82 -37.90 6.72
C LYS A 618 -11.72 -37.93 7.78
N GLN A 619 -10.88 -38.97 7.82
CA GLN A 619 -9.72 -39.06 8.70
C GLN A 619 -8.64 -38.02 8.37
N ASN A 620 -8.30 -37.88 7.08
CA ASN A 620 -7.33 -36.90 6.58
C ASN A 620 -7.72 -35.47 6.97
N LEU A 621 -8.97 -35.08 6.71
CA LEU A 621 -9.53 -33.78 7.07
C LEU A 621 -9.58 -33.56 8.59
N SER A 622 -9.97 -34.57 9.38
CA SER A 622 -9.93 -34.51 10.85
C SER A 622 -8.52 -34.30 11.38
N CYS A 623 -7.53 -34.96 10.76
CA CYS A 623 -6.12 -34.85 11.11
C CYS A 623 -5.58 -33.45 10.77
N TRP A 624 -5.85 -32.96 9.56
CA TRP A 624 -5.42 -31.64 9.10
C TRP A 624 -5.97 -30.51 9.97
N ILE A 625 -7.27 -30.53 10.29
CA ILE A 625 -7.87 -29.59 11.24
C ILE A 625 -7.34 -29.82 12.67
N GLY A 626 -7.11 -31.07 13.07
CA GLY A 626 -6.57 -31.42 14.39
C GLY A 626 -5.16 -30.88 14.66
N PHE A 627 -4.33 -30.72 13.63
CA PHE A 627 -2.92 -30.27 13.75
C PHE A 627 -2.71 -28.86 14.33
N MET A 628 -3.75 -28.02 14.43
CA MET A 628 -3.66 -26.69 15.07
C MET A 628 -3.85 -26.73 16.60
N ASN A 629 -4.25 -27.86 17.17
CA ASN A 629 -4.67 -27.95 18.57
C ASN A 629 -3.51 -28.04 19.57
N ASP A 630 -2.33 -28.47 19.13
CA ASP A 630 -1.09 -28.51 19.91
C ASP A 630 -0.13 -27.33 19.61
N LYS A 631 -0.47 -26.47 18.65
CA LYS A 631 0.36 -25.35 18.16
C LYS A 631 0.08 -24.03 18.87
N GLU A 632 1.07 -23.15 18.86
CA GLU A 632 0.91 -21.75 19.23
C GLU A 632 0.06 -21.03 18.18
N MET A 633 -0.98 -20.34 18.65
CA MET A 633 -1.76 -19.39 17.87
C MET A 633 -1.39 -17.97 18.30
N PRO A 634 -1.48 -16.97 17.41
CA PRO A 634 -1.42 -15.57 17.80
C PRO A 634 -2.47 -15.28 18.88
N ASN A 635 -2.04 -14.59 19.94
CA ASN A 635 -2.91 -14.14 21.03
C ASN A 635 -3.78 -12.96 20.56
N THR A 636 -4.70 -13.25 19.64
CA THR A 636 -5.55 -12.29 18.92
C THR A 636 -6.92 -12.91 18.64
N ASN A 637 -7.74 -12.28 17.80
CA ASN A 637 -8.95 -12.88 17.24
C ASN A 637 -8.76 -14.27 16.60
N TRP A 638 -7.52 -14.68 16.28
CA TRP A 638 -7.22 -15.97 15.67
C TRP A 638 -7.74 -17.18 16.46
N LEU A 639 -7.87 -17.05 17.79
CA LEU A 639 -8.41 -18.11 18.64
C LEU A 639 -9.84 -18.52 18.22
N TRP A 640 -10.66 -17.60 17.67
CA TRP A 640 -11.97 -17.95 17.12
C TRP A 640 -11.87 -18.93 15.95
N PHE A 641 -10.81 -18.84 15.14
CA PHE A 641 -10.63 -19.72 13.98
C PHE A 641 -10.44 -21.18 14.43
N ARG A 642 -9.68 -21.41 15.50
CA ARG A 642 -9.51 -22.74 16.10
C ARG A 642 -10.78 -23.24 16.80
N VAL A 643 -11.58 -22.35 17.39
CA VAL A 643 -12.91 -22.68 17.94
C VAL A 643 -13.86 -23.16 16.83
N PHE A 644 -14.08 -22.36 15.78
CA PHE A 644 -14.98 -22.74 14.66
C PHE A 644 -14.51 -24.00 13.93
N ALA A 645 -13.20 -24.17 13.74
CA ALA A 645 -12.63 -25.35 13.12
C ALA A 645 -12.88 -26.64 13.93
N ASN A 646 -12.72 -26.63 15.26
CA ASN A 646 -13.11 -27.78 16.10
C ASN A 646 -14.64 -27.97 16.19
N LEU A 647 -15.45 -26.90 16.14
CA LEU A 647 -16.91 -27.00 16.14
C LEU A 647 -17.43 -27.71 14.86
N GLY A 648 -16.80 -27.49 13.71
CA GLY A 648 -17.09 -28.22 12.48
C GLY A 648 -16.88 -29.73 12.59
N LEU A 649 -15.78 -30.16 13.23
CA LEU A 649 -15.51 -31.57 13.54
C LEU A 649 -16.55 -32.14 14.51
N ARG A 650 -16.85 -31.42 15.60
CA ARG A 650 -17.87 -31.79 16.60
C ARG A 650 -19.25 -32.00 15.98
N ALA A 651 -19.67 -31.12 15.08
CA ALA A 651 -20.98 -31.19 14.42
C ALA A 651 -21.16 -32.47 13.58
N ASN A 652 -20.06 -33.05 13.10
CA ASN A 652 -20.03 -34.24 12.24
C ASN A 652 -19.58 -35.52 12.98
N GLY A 653 -19.50 -35.48 14.32
CA GLY A 653 -19.07 -36.61 15.15
C GLY A 653 -17.60 -37.00 15.01
N ALA A 654 -16.77 -36.15 14.40
CA ALA A 654 -15.33 -36.39 14.25
C ALA A 654 -14.56 -36.07 15.55
N PRO A 655 -13.35 -36.63 15.75
CA PRO A 655 -12.50 -36.28 16.90
C PRO A 655 -12.15 -34.79 16.91
N TYR A 656 -12.37 -34.11 18.04
CA TYR A 656 -12.10 -32.67 18.21
C TYR A 656 -11.54 -32.40 19.63
N SER A 657 -10.88 -31.26 19.83
CA SER A 657 -10.40 -30.87 21.16
C SER A 657 -11.41 -30.00 21.90
N HIS A 658 -12.17 -30.62 22.82
CA HIS A 658 -13.11 -29.89 23.70
C HIS A 658 -12.36 -28.95 24.66
N GLU A 659 -11.27 -29.43 25.27
CA GLU A 659 -10.40 -28.65 26.16
C GLU A 659 -9.86 -27.39 25.47
N ARG A 660 -9.46 -27.50 24.19
CA ARG A 660 -8.97 -26.33 23.44
C ARG A 660 -10.07 -25.32 23.14
N ILE A 661 -11.29 -25.77 22.80
CA ILE A 661 -12.44 -24.86 22.65
C ILE A 661 -12.68 -24.09 23.95
N GLU A 662 -12.71 -24.76 25.10
CA GLU A 662 -12.97 -24.11 26.39
C GLU A 662 -11.86 -23.12 26.78
N ALA A 663 -10.59 -23.51 26.59
CA ALA A 663 -9.45 -22.63 26.86
C ALA A 663 -9.42 -21.40 25.95
N ASP A 664 -9.64 -21.58 24.64
CA ASP A 664 -9.66 -20.49 23.67
C ASP A 664 -10.84 -19.53 23.93
N VAL A 665 -12.05 -20.05 24.20
CA VAL A 665 -13.23 -19.22 24.52
C VAL A 665 -13.05 -18.49 25.86
N ALA A 666 -12.56 -19.15 26.91
CA ALA A 666 -12.31 -18.51 28.20
C ALA A 666 -11.27 -17.39 28.11
N HIS A 667 -10.32 -17.48 27.17
CA HIS A 667 -9.36 -16.41 26.89
C HIS A 667 -9.96 -15.30 26.03
N LEU A 668 -10.74 -15.64 25.00
CA LEU A 668 -11.46 -14.67 24.16
C LEU A 668 -12.43 -13.78 24.97
N GLU A 669 -13.01 -14.29 26.05
CA GLU A 669 -13.80 -13.48 27.00
C GLU A 669 -13.00 -12.31 27.60
N THR A 670 -11.68 -12.43 27.73
CA THR A 670 -10.81 -11.34 28.25
C THR A 670 -10.64 -10.19 27.25
N PHE A 671 -11.07 -10.35 25.99
CA PHE A 671 -11.03 -9.31 24.96
C PHE A 671 -12.27 -8.40 24.99
N HIS A 672 -13.33 -8.76 25.72
CA HIS A 672 -14.53 -7.93 25.85
C HIS A 672 -14.22 -6.60 26.56
N ARG A 673 -14.88 -5.51 26.14
CA ARG A 673 -14.69 -4.15 26.65
C ARG A 673 -15.98 -3.46 27.13
N GLY A 674 -17.14 -4.08 26.94
CA GLY A 674 -18.45 -3.53 27.30
C GLY A 674 -19.27 -3.09 26.09
N GLY A 675 -20.60 -3.01 26.22
CA GLY A 675 -21.51 -2.65 25.12
C GLY A 675 -21.50 -3.64 23.94
N GLY A 676 -20.98 -4.85 24.14
CA GLY A 676 -20.71 -5.82 23.06
C GLY A 676 -19.43 -5.55 22.26
N TRP A 677 -18.72 -4.45 22.50
CA TRP A 677 -17.41 -4.18 21.91
C TRP A 677 -16.33 -5.07 22.52
N SER A 678 -15.31 -5.40 21.72
CA SER A 678 -14.13 -6.15 22.13
C SER A 678 -12.88 -5.59 21.43
N ASN A 679 -11.68 -5.78 21.99
CA ASN A 679 -10.45 -5.70 21.20
C ASN A 679 -9.45 -6.79 21.60
N ASP A 680 -8.73 -7.28 20.60
CA ASP A 680 -7.72 -8.32 20.74
C ASP A 680 -6.31 -7.72 21.00
N GLU A 681 -6.30 -6.58 21.68
CA GLU A 681 -5.13 -5.74 21.93
C GLU A 681 -4.75 -5.81 23.43
N PRO A 682 -3.46 -5.66 23.80
CA PRO A 682 -3.03 -5.66 25.21
C PRO A 682 -3.56 -4.45 26.01
N GLU A 683 -3.48 -4.54 27.34
CA GLU A 683 -3.84 -3.43 28.25
C GLU A 683 -3.06 -2.14 27.90
N GLY A 684 -3.77 -1.01 27.89
CA GLY A 684 -3.20 0.29 27.49
C GLY A 684 -3.20 0.54 25.96
N TYR A 685 -3.79 -0.35 25.16
CA TYR A 685 -4.11 -0.12 23.75
C TYR A 685 -5.62 -0.04 23.52
N THR A 686 -6.00 0.87 22.63
CA THR A 686 -7.38 1.37 22.47
C THR A 686 -7.82 1.34 21.01
N GLN A 687 -7.08 0.65 20.14
CA GLN A 687 -7.56 0.28 18.82
C GLN A 687 -8.84 -0.54 18.94
N ILE A 688 -9.85 -0.17 18.15
CA ILE A 688 -11.10 -0.92 17.94
C ILE A 688 -11.29 -1.06 16.43
N ASP A 689 -11.71 -2.25 15.97
CA ASP A 689 -12.11 -2.48 14.57
C ASP A 689 -13.57 -2.94 14.52
N TYR A 690 -14.32 -2.57 13.48
CA TYR A 690 -15.76 -2.91 13.35
C TYR A 690 -16.06 -4.41 13.38
N TYR A 691 -15.13 -5.27 12.93
CA TYR A 691 -15.34 -6.72 12.92
C TYR A 691 -15.24 -7.34 14.31
N SER A 692 -14.75 -6.61 15.32
CA SER A 692 -14.73 -7.07 16.72
C SER A 692 -16.13 -7.35 17.28
N GLY A 693 -17.16 -6.62 16.81
CA GLY A 693 -18.55 -6.89 17.17
C GLY A 693 -19.12 -8.17 16.56
N SER A 694 -18.46 -8.78 15.55
CA SER A 694 -18.84 -10.12 15.09
C SER A 694 -18.62 -11.19 16.16
N PHE A 695 -17.66 -10.99 17.07
CA PHE A 695 -17.44 -11.87 18.22
C PHE A 695 -18.61 -11.82 19.22
N ALA A 696 -19.33 -10.70 19.28
CA ALA A 696 -20.51 -10.55 20.12
C ALA A 696 -21.68 -11.45 19.66
N ILE A 697 -21.71 -11.91 18.40
CA ILE A 697 -22.80 -12.74 17.84
C ILE A 697 -22.93 -14.09 18.54
N GLN A 698 -21.82 -14.62 19.10
CA GLN A 698 -21.85 -15.84 19.91
C GLN A 698 -22.56 -15.64 21.27
N PHE A 699 -22.82 -14.39 21.67
CA PHE A 699 -23.42 -14.00 22.94
C PHE A 699 -24.61 -13.07 22.68
N LYS A 700 -25.81 -13.63 22.46
CA LYS A 700 -26.98 -12.90 21.92
C LYS A 700 -27.23 -11.51 22.54
N ASP A 701 -27.10 -11.35 23.86
CA ASP A 701 -27.29 -10.05 24.53
C ASP A 701 -26.20 -9.02 24.22
N ARG A 702 -24.95 -9.45 24.01
CA ARG A 702 -23.87 -8.58 23.54
C ARG A 702 -24.07 -8.17 22.09
N ALA A 703 -24.57 -9.09 21.25
CA ALA A 703 -24.95 -8.78 19.88
C ALA A 703 -26.07 -7.72 19.82
N LYS A 704 -27.08 -7.82 20.70
CA LYS A 704 -28.13 -6.79 20.85
C LYS A 704 -27.54 -5.43 21.27
N GLN A 705 -26.60 -5.39 22.21
CA GLN A 705 -25.93 -4.14 22.60
C GLN A 705 -25.14 -3.53 21.44
N PHE A 706 -24.27 -4.32 20.80
CA PHE A 706 -23.43 -3.85 19.69
C PHE A 706 -24.26 -3.37 18.48
N ALA A 707 -25.39 -4.02 18.18
CA ALA A 707 -26.29 -3.61 17.09
C ALA A 707 -26.78 -2.15 17.22
N LEU A 708 -27.06 -1.69 18.45
CA LEU A 708 -27.53 -0.33 18.72
C LEU A 708 -26.42 0.73 18.57
N ASP A 709 -25.15 0.34 18.58
CA ASP A 709 -24.01 1.21 18.30
C ASP A 709 -23.60 1.14 16.83
N PHE A 710 -23.47 -0.08 16.29
CA PHE A 710 -22.94 -0.35 14.97
C PHE A 710 -23.81 0.20 13.83
N ILE A 711 -25.13 0.30 14.03
CA ILE A 711 -26.03 0.91 13.04
C ILE A 711 -25.66 2.36 12.69
N HIS A 712 -25.03 3.10 13.61
CA HIS A 712 -24.56 4.46 13.34
C HIS A 712 -23.35 4.52 12.39
N TYR A 713 -22.71 3.38 12.06
CA TYR A 713 -21.65 3.29 11.04
C TYR A 713 -22.19 3.10 9.62
N GLN A 714 -23.49 2.81 9.44
CA GLN A 714 -24.12 2.65 8.14
C GLN A 714 -24.77 3.96 7.68
N ASP A 715 -24.44 4.36 6.45
CA ASP A 715 -25.05 5.49 5.75
C ASP A 715 -26.38 5.07 5.09
N PRO A 716 -27.39 5.95 4.99
CA PRO A 716 -28.67 5.67 4.31
C PRO A 716 -28.57 5.03 2.92
N ASP A 717 -27.58 5.41 2.10
CA ASP A 717 -27.38 4.84 0.76
C ASP A 717 -26.70 3.45 0.77
N GLY A 718 -26.40 2.93 1.97
CA GLY A 718 -25.89 1.59 2.21
C GLY A 718 -24.38 1.50 2.44
N HIS A 719 -23.61 2.57 2.22
CA HIS A 719 -22.18 2.54 2.52
C HIS A 719 -21.94 2.38 4.03
N SER A 720 -20.75 1.93 4.42
CA SER A 720 -20.31 1.95 5.82
C SER A 720 -19.09 2.87 5.92
N ILE A 721 -18.98 3.63 7.01
CA ILE A 721 -17.84 4.55 7.20
C ILE A 721 -16.52 3.75 7.15
N PRO A 722 -15.61 4.02 6.19
CA PRO A 722 -14.34 3.33 6.08
C PRO A 722 -13.40 3.80 7.20
N PHE A 723 -12.91 2.85 8.00
CA PHE A 723 -12.13 3.10 9.20
C PHE A 723 -11.23 1.89 9.51
N GLY A 724 -10.01 2.09 10.01
CA GLY A 724 -9.16 0.99 10.49
C GLY A 724 -8.57 0.04 9.43
N ARG A 725 -8.31 -1.21 9.85
CA ARG A 725 -7.59 -2.26 9.11
C ARG A 725 -8.53 -3.18 8.31
N SER A 726 -7.97 -3.89 7.34
CA SER A 726 -8.66 -4.92 6.54
C SER A 726 -9.81 -4.42 5.63
N LEU A 727 -9.83 -3.13 5.29
CA LEU A 727 -10.87 -2.54 4.42
C LEU A 727 -10.95 -3.18 3.02
N THR A 728 -9.89 -3.87 2.56
CA THR A 728 -9.94 -4.64 1.30
C THR A 728 -10.94 -5.82 1.31
N TYR A 729 -11.52 -6.14 2.47
CA TYR A 729 -12.60 -7.13 2.61
C TYR A 729 -13.99 -6.54 2.27
N ARG A 730 -14.08 -5.23 1.98
CA ARG A 730 -15.26 -4.54 1.44
C ARG A 730 -16.54 -4.76 2.28
N PHE A 731 -17.55 -5.42 1.71
CA PHE A 731 -18.81 -5.76 2.37
C PHE A 731 -18.71 -6.82 3.48
N ALA A 732 -17.51 -7.34 3.80
CA ALA A 732 -17.30 -8.01 5.09
C ALA A 732 -17.68 -7.11 6.29
N THR A 733 -17.64 -5.78 6.12
CA THR A 733 -18.16 -4.80 7.09
C THR A 733 -19.63 -5.04 7.47
N ILE A 734 -20.51 -5.36 6.51
CA ILE A 734 -21.94 -5.58 6.78
C ILE A 734 -22.25 -7.00 7.29
N ALA A 735 -21.25 -7.88 7.34
CA ALA A 735 -21.42 -9.28 7.74
C ALA A 735 -21.98 -9.45 9.16
N PHE A 736 -21.79 -8.48 10.06
CA PHE A 736 -22.43 -8.50 11.38
C PHE A 736 -23.94 -8.71 11.27
N TRP A 737 -24.64 -7.95 10.40
CA TRP A 737 -26.09 -8.05 10.25
C TRP A 737 -26.54 -9.37 9.61
N SER A 738 -25.75 -9.89 8.67
CA SER A 738 -26.00 -11.19 8.04
C SER A 738 -25.83 -12.35 9.04
N ALA A 739 -24.80 -12.27 9.90
CA ALA A 739 -24.55 -13.24 10.94
C ALA A 739 -25.50 -13.09 12.15
N PHE A 740 -26.00 -11.88 12.44
CA PHE A 740 -27.07 -11.61 13.43
C PHE A 740 -28.39 -12.26 13.01
N ALA A 741 -28.75 -12.16 11.73
CA ALA A 741 -29.88 -12.88 11.13
C ALA A 741 -29.64 -14.41 11.13
N PHE A 742 -28.45 -14.87 10.77
CA PHE A 742 -28.09 -16.30 10.82
C PHE A 742 -28.18 -16.89 12.23
N ALA A 743 -27.76 -16.17 13.27
CA ALA A 743 -27.80 -16.62 14.66
C ALA A 743 -29.18 -16.52 15.33
N ASP A 744 -30.21 -16.07 14.60
CA ASP A 744 -31.57 -15.81 15.10
C ASP A 744 -31.57 -14.95 16.38
N VAL A 745 -30.90 -13.80 16.32
CA VAL A 745 -30.91 -12.83 17.42
C VAL A 745 -32.10 -11.90 17.24
N GLU A 746 -33.01 -11.89 18.21
CA GLU A 746 -34.15 -10.96 18.23
C GLU A 746 -33.66 -9.49 18.17
N PRO A 747 -34.18 -8.66 17.25
CA PRO A 747 -33.78 -7.26 17.13
C PRO A 747 -34.08 -6.46 18.41
N PRO A 748 -33.11 -5.70 18.96
CA PRO A 748 -33.36 -4.80 20.07
C PRO A 748 -34.10 -3.56 19.60
N ALA A 749 -35.16 -3.15 20.30
CA ALA A 749 -35.87 -1.90 19.99
C ALA A 749 -34.89 -0.70 19.98
N PRO A 750 -34.99 0.23 19.01
CA PRO A 750 -36.07 0.38 18.02
C PRO A 750 -35.88 -0.41 16.71
N LEU A 751 -34.87 -1.29 16.62
CA LEU A 751 -34.55 -2.02 15.38
C LEU A 751 -35.60 -3.09 15.06
N THR A 752 -35.90 -3.25 13.78
CA THR A 752 -36.80 -4.28 13.24
C THR A 752 -36.04 -5.22 12.30
N TRP A 753 -36.65 -6.36 11.96
CA TRP A 753 -36.10 -7.25 10.95
C TRP A 753 -36.07 -6.62 9.55
N GLY A 754 -37.05 -5.77 9.20
CA GLY A 754 -37.03 -5.07 7.92
C GLY A 754 -35.97 -3.96 7.84
N MET A 755 -35.63 -3.31 8.95
CA MET A 755 -34.48 -2.40 9.03
C MET A 755 -33.16 -3.18 8.83
N ILE A 756 -32.98 -4.30 9.54
CA ILE A 756 -31.76 -5.13 9.45
C ILE A 756 -31.61 -5.72 8.03
N LYS A 757 -32.71 -6.17 7.40
CA LYS A 757 -32.73 -6.56 5.99
C LYS A 757 -32.30 -5.40 5.09
N GLY A 758 -32.84 -4.20 5.33
CA GLY A 758 -32.46 -2.96 4.65
C GLY A 758 -30.97 -2.62 4.74
N LEU A 759 -30.35 -2.76 5.92
CA LEU A 759 -28.91 -2.56 6.12
C LEU A 759 -28.07 -3.49 5.24
N LEU A 760 -28.41 -4.80 5.22
CA LEU A 760 -27.70 -5.78 4.39
C LEU A 760 -27.86 -5.50 2.89
N VAL A 761 -29.10 -5.36 2.40
CA VAL A 761 -29.33 -5.27 0.94
C VAL A 761 -28.91 -3.91 0.36
N ARG A 762 -28.98 -2.80 1.12
CA ARG A 762 -28.45 -1.51 0.65
C ARG A 762 -26.93 -1.54 0.54
N ASN A 763 -26.23 -2.15 1.49
CA ASN A 763 -24.77 -2.28 1.39
C ASN A 763 -24.36 -3.09 0.16
N LEU A 764 -25.01 -4.24 -0.10
CA LEU A 764 -24.77 -5.02 -1.31
C LEU A 764 -25.08 -4.22 -2.59
N ARG A 765 -26.17 -3.42 -2.61
CA ARG A 765 -26.52 -2.54 -3.75
C ARG A 765 -25.55 -1.36 -3.93
N TRP A 766 -24.95 -0.85 -2.86
CA TRP A 766 -23.91 0.18 -2.95
C TRP A 766 -22.62 -0.41 -3.54
N TRP A 767 -22.26 -1.63 -3.14
CA TRP A 767 -21.08 -2.33 -3.66
C TRP A 767 -21.27 -2.85 -5.09
N SER A 768 -22.48 -3.25 -5.50
CA SER A 768 -22.73 -3.70 -6.87
C SER A 768 -22.46 -2.61 -7.91
N GLN A 769 -22.68 -1.34 -7.57
CA GLN A 769 -22.34 -0.17 -8.39
C GLN A 769 -20.82 0.02 -8.62
N LYS A 770 -19.94 -0.63 -7.86
CA LYS A 770 -18.48 -0.36 -7.89
C LYS A 770 -17.79 -1.30 -8.89
N ALA A 771 -17.95 -1.04 -10.19
CA ALA A 771 -17.44 -1.90 -11.26
C ALA A 771 -15.94 -2.28 -11.13
N HIS A 772 -15.12 -1.36 -10.60
CA HIS A 772 -13.67 -1.53 -10.49
C HIS A 772 -13.20 -2.41 -9.30
N ILE A 773 -14.10 -3.07 -8.55
CA ILE A 773 -13.70 -4.09 -7.55
C ILE A 773 -13.30 -5.44 -8.17
N PHE A 774 -13.57 -5.64 -9.46
CA PHE A 774 -13.28 -6.84 -10.21
C PHE A 774 -11.99 -6.72 -11.04
N GLN A 775 -11.35 -7.87 -11.29
CA GLN A 775 -10.30 -8.09 -12.27
C GLN A 775 -10.93 -8.43 -13.65
N PRO A 776 -10.17 -8.38 -14.76
CA PRO A 776 -10.69 -8.75 -16.08
C PRO A 776 -11.22 -10.19 -16.22
N ASN A 777 -10.84 -11.10 -15.32
CA ASN A 777 -11.36 -12.47 -15.23
C ASN A 777 -12.61 -12.61 -14.34
N GLY A 778 -13.16 -11.51 -13.81
CA GLY A 778 -14.31 -11.47 -12.90
C GLY A 778 -13.99 -11.71 -11.42
N MET A 779 -12.77 -12.13 -11.06
CA MET A 779 -12.38 -12.30 -9.65
C MET A 779 -12.22 -10.94 -8.96
N LEU A 780 -12.33 -10.90 -7.62
CA LEU A 780 -12.08 -9.67 -6.86
C LEU A 780 -10.60 -9.25 -6.89
N ASN A 781 -10.31 -7.95 -6.82
CA ASN A 781 -8.96 -7.38 -6.72
C ASN A 781 -8.64 -6.85 -5.30
N ILE A 782 -7.36 -6.60 -4.99
CA ILE A 782 -6.96 -5.90 -3.75
C ILE A 782 -7.18 -4.39 -3.91
N GLY A 783 -7.92 -3.79 -2.98
CA GLY A 783 -8.31 -2.38 -3.02
C GLY A 783 -9.63 -2.11 -2.30
N TYR A 784 -10.23 -0.94 -2.52
CA TYR A 784 -11.52 -0.57 -1.95
C TYR A 784 -12.59 -0.50 -3.05
N THR A 785 -13.03 0.67 -3.52
CA THR A 785 -13.95 0.78 -4.68
C THR A 785 -13.26 0.48 -6.02
N TYR A 786 -11.93 0.60 -6.07
CA TYR A 786 -11.06 0.31 -7.22
C TYR A 786 -9.75 -0.36 -6.71
N PRO A 787 -8.86 -0.87 -7.59
CA PRO A 787 -7.62 -1.54 -7.18
C PRO A 787 -6.66 -0.56 -6.48
N ASN A 788 -6.30 -0.82 -5.23
CA ASN A 788 -5.46 0.08 -4.43
C ASN A 788 -4.55 -0.67 -3.46
N TYR A 789 -3.26 -0.72 -3.79
CA TYR A 789 -2.22 -1.36 -2.99
C TYR A 789 -1.62 -0.45 -1.90
N TYR A 790 -1.87 0.87 -1.91
CA TYR A 790 -1.45 1.75 -0.82
C TYR A 790 -2.19 1.42 0.48
N LEU A 791 -3.48 1.08 0.36
CA LEU A 791 -4.31 0.61 1.48
C LEU A 791 -3.83 -0.72 2.09
N ALA A 792 -3.33 -1.63 1.25
CA ALA A 792 -3.16 -3.04 1.60
C ALA A 792 -2.20 -3.31 2.78
N GLU A 793 -2.60 -4.20 3.70
CA GLU A 793 -1.71 -4.74 4.73
C GLU A 793 -0.75 -5.81 4.18
N ASN A 794 0.35 -6.06 4.89
CA ASN A 794 1.36 -7.07 4.52
C ASN A 794 0.85 -8.54 4.59
N TYR A 795 -0.38 -8.76 5.04
CA TYR A 795 -1.05 -10.06 5.06
C TYR A 795 -2.19 -10.17 4.03
N ASN A 796 -2.44 -9.13 3.21
CA ASN A 796 -3.44 -9.22 2.15
C ASN A 796 -2.86 -9.99 0.94
N SER A 797 -3.31 -11.23 0.72
CA SER A 797 -3.05 -11.95 -0.53
C SER A 797 -4.14 -11.66 -1.59
N PRO A 798 -3.99 -12.08 -2.86
CA PRO A 798 -5.05 -11.99 -3.85
C PRO A 798 -6.37 -12.67 -3.43
N GLY A 799 -6.32 -13.71 -2.58
CA GLY A 799 -7.51 -14.35 -2.02
C GLY A 799 -8.19 -13.55 -0.90
N SER A 800 -7.52 -12.56 -0.31
CA SER A 800 -8.02 -11.82 0.85
C SER A 800 -9.34 -11.04 0.67
N PRO A 801 -9.65 -10.46 -0.50
CA PRO A 801 -10.97 -9.85 -0.74
C PRO A 801 -12.17 -10.79 -0.48
N TYR A 802 -12.01 -12.11 -0.63
CA TYR A 802 -13.11 -13.08 -0.46
C TYR A 802 -13.61 -13.25 0.99
N TRP A 803 -13.01 -12.58 1.97
CA TRP A 803 -13.67 -12.34 3.27
C TRP A 803 -15.02 -11.63 3.14
N CYS A 804 -15.26 -10.90 2.04
CA CYS A 804 -16.55 -10.29 1.73
C CYS A 804 -17.71 -11.30 1.70
N MET A 805 -17.42 -12.59 1.48
CA MET A 805 -18.44 -13.64 1.40
C MET A 805 -19.13 -13.91 2.75
N LEU A 806 -18.57 -13.45 3.88
CA LEU A 806 -19.24 -13.43 5.19
C LEU A 806 -20.59 -12.69 5.16
N ALA A 807 -20.79 -11.74 4.24
CA ALA A 807 -22.05 -11.03 4.07
C ALA A 807 -23.23 -11.93 3.64
N PHE A 808 -22.98 -13.17 3.22
CA PHE A 808 -24.01 -14.10 2.76
C PHE A 808 -24.47 -15.13 3.83
N ALA A 809 -23.99 -15.03 5.07
CA ALA A 809 -24.37 -15.93 6.18
C ALA A 809 -25.89 -16.12 6.34
N ALA A 810 -26.68 -15.06 6.16
CA ALA A 810 -28.14 -15.09 6.22
C ALA A 810 -28.81 -16.02 5.17
N LEU A 811 -28.14 -16.40 4.07
CA LEU A 811 -28.71 -17.35 3.09
C LEU A 811 -28.98 -18.73 3.69
N ALA A 812 -28.24 -19.13 4.74
CA ALA A 812 -28.45 -20.39 5.45
C ALA A 812 -29.80 -20.47 6.16
N GLN A 813 -30.45 -19.34 6.44
CA GLN A 813 -31.81 -19.32 7.00
C GLN A 813 -32.84 -19.64 5.91
N PRO A 814 -33.91 -20.40 6.24
CA PRO A 814 -35.01 -20.68 5.32
C PRO A 814 -35.80 -19.39 5.04
N GLU A 815 -36.71 -19.47 4.08
CA GLU A 815 -37.50 -18.32 3.64
C GLU A 815 -38.51 -17.80 4.70
N SER A 816 -39.02 -18.69 5.57
CA SER A 816 -40.31 -18.44 6.23
C SER A 816 -40.28 -17.53 7.46
N PRO A 817 -39.26 -17.55 8.36
CA PRO A 817 -39.19 -16.58 9.46
C PRO A 817 -37.78 -16.02 9.75
N PRO A 818 -37.69 -14.90 10.48
CA PRO A 818 -38.42 -13.65 10.28
C PRO A 818 -37.69 -12.71 9.31
N PHE A 819 -36.39 -12.93 9.07
CA PHE A 819 -35.53 -12.03 8.29
C PHE A 819 -35.93 -11.98 6.81
N TRP A 820 -36.00 -13.12 6.13
CA TRP A 820 -36.30 -13.15 4.70
C TRP A 820 -37.73 -12.75 4.37
N SER A 821 -38.68 -13.13 5.22
CA SER A 821 -40.11 -12.81 5.10
C SER A 821 -40.47 -11.35 5.45
N SER A 822 -39.60 -10.60 6.12
CA SER A 822 -39.81 -9.16 6.39
C SER A 822 -39.70 -8.31 5.11
N SER A 823 -40.50 -7.26 4.99
CA SER A 823 -40.30 -6.21 3.97
C SER A 823 -39.01 -5.42 4.21
N GLU A 824 -38.42 -4.82 3.18
CA GLU A 824 -37.32 -3.88 3.37
C GLU A 824 -37.86 -2.56 3.96
N GLU A 825 -37.45 -2.18 5.17
CA GLU A 825 -37.90 -0.94 5.84
C GLU A 825 -36.86 0.18 5.69
N ALA A 826 -37.33 1.44 5.59
CA ALA A 826 -36.49 2.62 5.42
C ALA A 826 -35.41 2.76 6.50
N HIS A 827 -34.23 3.27 6.13
CA HIS A 827 -33.11 3.45 7.06
C HIS A 827 -33.52 4.38 8.23
N PRO A 828 -33.16 4.10 9.49
CA PRO A 828 -33.64 4.90 10.63
C PRO A 828 -33.44 6.42 10.47
N PHE A 829 -32.27 6.85 10.01
CA PHE A 829 -31.95 8.27 9.83
C PHE A 829 -32.62 8.93 8.61
N THR A 830 -33.39 8.21 7.80
CA THR A 830 -34.27 8.79 6.77
C THR A 830 -35.73 8.93 7.24
N GLN A 831 -36.05 8.49 8.46
CA GLN A 831 -37.35 8.66 9.08
C GLN A 831 -37.42 10.01 9.81
N SER A 832 -38.61 10.60 9.92
CA SER A 832 -38.82 11.89 10.57
C SER A 832 -39.97 11.80 11.59
N PRO A 833 -39.70 11.90 12.91
CA PRO A 833 -38.36 11.89 13.52
C PRO A 833 -37.63 10.56 13.31
N SER A 834 -36.30 10.57 13.33
CA SER A 834 -35.49 9.35 13.39
C SER A 834 -35.70 8.65 14.74
N PRO A 835 -35.87 7.32 14.79
CA PRO A 835 -35.98 6.58 16.04
C PRO A 835 -34.62 6.43 16.77
N LEU A 836 -33.51 6.86 16.14
CA LEU A 836 -32.16 6.87 16.69
C LEU A 836 -31.58 8.29 16.71
N PRO A 837 -30.74 8.66 17.70
CA PRO A 837 -30.21 10.00 17.82
C PRO A 837 -29.23 10.35 16.69
N ALA A 838 -29.39 11.54 16.12
CA ALA A 838 -28.55 12.06 15.02
C ALA A 838 -27.09 12.30 15.42
N ILE A 839 -26.80 12.42 16.71
CA ILE A 839 -25.45 12.51 17.28
C ILE A 839 -25.39 11.52 18.44
N LYS A 840 -24.41 10.60 18.42
CA LYS A 840 -24.25 9.59 19.48
C LYS A 840 -22.78 9.44 19.88
N ALA A 841 -22.48 9.65 21.15
CA ALA A 841 -21.20 9.28 21.73
C ALA A 841 -21.12 7.76 21.93
N LEU A 842 -19.99 7.17 21.54
CA LEU A 842 -19.66 5.76 21.71
C LEU A 842 -18.36 5.67 22.53
N GLU A 843 -18.49 5.49 23.85
CA GLU A 843 -17.37 5.57 24.80
C GLU A 843 -16.24 4.56 24.53
N ILE A 844 -16.60 3.30 24.22
CA ILE A 844 -15.60 2.23 24.05
C ILE A 844 -14.70 2.45 22.81
N PRO A 845 -15.22 2.75 21.60
CA PRO A 845 -14.39 3.18 20.47
C PRO A 845 -13.90 4.64 20.56
N LYS A 846 -14.31 5.41 21.58
CA LYS A 846 -14.02 6.85 21.74
C LYS A 846 -14.39 7.67 20.50
N HIS A 847 -15.58 7.39 19.97
CA HIS A 847 -16.13 8.02 18.77
C HIS A 847 -17.36 8.87 19.09
N ILE A 848 -17.62 9.88 18.24
CA ILE A 848 -18.96 10.50 18.15
C ILE A 848 -19.45 10.28 16.74
N MET A 849 -20.54 9.54 16.61
CA MET A 849 -21.20 9.26 15.34
C MET A 849 -22.16 10.39 14.99
N VAL A 850 -22.19 10.79 13.72
CA VAL A 850 -22.96 11.94 13.23
C VAL A 850 -23.77 11.53 11.99
N HIS A 851 -25.06 11.82 12.05
CA HIS A 851 -26.07 11.68 10.99
C HIS A 851 -26.84 13.00 10.89
N LYS A 852 -26.21 14.03 10.31
CA LYS A 852 -26.74 15.41 10.29
C LYS A 852 -26.39 16.12 8.98
N GLY A 853 -27.21 17.07 8.54
CA GLY A 853 -27.00 17.79 7.27
C GLY A 853 -27.02 16.88 6.04
N GLY A 854 -27.61 15.69 6.15
CA GLY A 854 -27.55 14.64 5.12
C GLY A 854 -26.17 13.98 4.97
N HIS A 855 -25.30 14.07 5.98
CA HIS A 855 -23.96 13.50 5.98
C HIS A 855 -23.76 12.48 7.12
N THR A 856 -23.31 11.29 6.75
CA THR A 856 -22.89 10.22 7.67
C THR A 856 -21.37 10.26 7.88
N PHE A 857 -20.94 10.51 9.11
CA PHE A 857 -19.52 10.44 9.49
C PHE A 857 -19.34 10.13 10.98
N LEU A 858 -18.10 9.88 11.38
CA LEU A 858 -17.70 9.81 12.79
C LEU A 858 -16.54 10.75 13.07
N LEU A 859 -16.52 11.33 14.27
CA LEU A 859 -15.35 11.94 14.89
C LEU A 859 -14.62 10.87 15.71
N SER A 860 -13.29 10.86 15.66
CA SER A 860 -12.47 9.84 16.33
C SER A 860 -11.35 10.44 17.18
N SER A 861 -11.15 9.91 18.39
CA SER A 861 -10.05 10.26 19.29
C SER A 861 -9.57 9.06 20.08
N GLY A 862 -8.32 9.11 20.56
CA GLY A 862 -7.81 8.09 21.50
C GLY A 862 -7.55 6.71 20.92
N GLN A 863 -7.69 6.48 19.61
CA GLN A 863 -7.28 5.24 18.96
C GLN A 863 -5.75 5.05 19.02
N LYS A 864 -5.29 3.82 19.29
CA LYS A 864 -3.87 3.50 19.49
C LYS A 864 -3.60 2.03 19.17
N CYS A 865 -2.95 1.80 18.02
CA CYS A 865 -2.56 0.48 17.50
C CYS A 865 -1.30 -0.05 18.22
N HIS A 866 -1.27 -1.35 18.57
CA HIS A 866 -0.11 -1.93 19.28
C HIS A 866 1.12 -2.27 18.41
N TYR A 867 1.01 -2.23 17.08
CA TYR A 867 2.04 -2.70 16.15
C TYR A 867 2.23 -1.76 14.94
N PRO A 868 3.34 -1.87 14.17
CA PRO A 868 3.57 -1.02 13.01
C PRO A 868 2.71 -1.47 11.80
N LEU A 869 1.48 -0.96 11.73
CA LEU A 869 0.58 -1.16 10.58
C LEU A 869 0.86 -0.12 9.47
N LYS A 870 0.83 -0.57 8.20
CA LYS A 870 0.91 0.34 7.04
C LYS A 870 -0.20 1.40 7.11
N ALA A 871 0.19 2.67 6.98
CA ALA A 871 -0.70 3.83 7.07
C ALA A 871 -1.52 3.92 8.39
N THR A 872 -0.94 3.53 9.54
CA THR A 872 -1.59 3.62 10.87
C THR A 872 -2.23 4.99 11.11
N GLN A 873 -1.53 6.08 10.76
CA GLN A 873 -1.99 7.46 10.95
C GLN A 873 -3.22 7.82 10.10
N ALA A 874 -3.40 7.17 8.95
CA ALA A 874 -4.60 7.32 8.15
C ALA A 874 -5.74 6.42 8.65
N LYS A 875 -5.41 5.17 8.98
CA LYS A 875 -6.40 4.15 9.42
C LYS A 875 -7.04 4.45 10.78
N TYR A 876 -6.30 5.07 11.69
CA TYR A 876 -6.74 5.35 13.08
C TYR A 876 -6.45 6.78 13.57
N GLY A 877 -5.63 7.56 12.85
CA GLY A 877 -5.16 8.86 13.32
C GLY A 877 -6.02 10.05 12.92
N HIS A 878 -6.86 9.96 11.88
CA HIS A 878 -7.68 11.09 11.43
C HIS A 878 -8.73 11.49 12.49
N PHE A 879 -9.03 12.78 12.57
CA PHE A 879 -10.03 13.35 13.47
C PHE A 879 -11.47 13.04 13.03
N ALA A 880 -11.69 12.76 11.76
CA ALA A 880 -12.98 12.39 11.21
C ALA A 880 -12.86 11.33 10.10
N TYR A 881 -13.87 10.48 9.96
CA TYR A 881 -14.01 9.48 8.89
C TYR A 881 -15.43 9.56 8.32
N SER A 882 -15.56 9.71 7.01
CA SER A 882 -16.83 10.02 6.32
C SER A 882 -17.24 8.88 5.40
N ALA A 883 -18.54 8.57 5.32
CA ALA A 883 -19.06 7.57 4.39
C ALA A 883 -19.02 8.06 2.93
N SER A 884 -19.41 9.32 2.67
CA SER A 884 -19.45 9.91 1.33
C SER A 884 -18.07 10.33 0.83
N PHE A 885 -17.19 10.72 1.76
CA PHE A 885 -15.83 11.17 1.54
C PHE A 885 -14.88 10.22 2.28
N GLY A 886 -14.76 9.00 1.78
CA GLY A 886 -13.92 7.97 2.38
C GLY A 886 -12.46 8.43 2.39
N TYR A 887 -11.74 8.18 3.47
CA TYR A 887 -10.44 8.78 3.74
C TYR A 887 -9.32 8.37 2.76
N SER A 888 -8.17 9.02 2.85
CA SER A 888 -6.99 8.78 2.02
C SER A 888 -5.82 8.17 2.79
N VAL A 889 -5.10 7.26 2.14
CA VAL A 889 -3.83 6.69 2.63
C VAL A 889 -2.63 7.33 1.92
N PRO A 890 -1.47 7.47 2.59
CA PRO A 890 -0.26 7.97 1.95
C PRO A 890 0.23 7.10 0.79
N THR A 891 0.58 7.73 -0.32
CA THR A 891 1.30 7.11 -1.44
C THR A 891 2.81 7.08 -1.20
N GLY A 892 3.31 8.04 -0.43
CA GLY A 892 4.72 8.24 -0.12
C GLY A 892 4.91 9.06 1.15
N SER A 893 6.07 9.69 1.29
CA SER A 893 6.42 10.49 2.47
C SER A 893 7.32 11.69 2.18
N TYR A 894 7.57 12.02 0.91
CA TYR A 894 8.53 13.06 0.52
C TYR A 894 7.89 14.45 0.37
N ALA A 895 6.58 14.51 0.19
CA ALA A 895 5.82 15.75 0.06
C ALA A 895 4.43 15.62 0.70
N LEU A 896 3.80 16.75 1.00
CA LEU A 896 2.51 16.79 1.70
C LEU A 896 1.39 16.14 0.88
N GLU A 897 1.44 16.29 -0.44
CA GLU A 897 0.55 15.70 -1.44
C GLU A 897 0.55 14.17 -1.38
N GLN A 898 1.69 13.57 -1.02
CA GLN A 898 1.89 12.13 -0.86
C GLN A 898 1.55 11.61 0.53
N PHE A 899 1.68 12.47 1.54
CA PHE A 899 1.46 12.12 2.96
C PHE A 899 0.02 12.38 3.42
N VAL A 900 -0.69 13.25 2.70
CA VAL A 900 -2.15 13.52 2.72
C VAL A 900 -2.72 13.95 4.08
N PRO A 901 -2.78 15.27 4.39
CA PRO A 901 -3.30 15.78 5.67
C PRO A 901 -4.83 15.70 5.82
N GLU A 902 -5.50 14.75 5.16
CA GLU A 902 -6.96 14.64 5.19
C GLU A 902 -7.47 14.40 6.61
N SER A 903 -8.39 15.26 7.06
CA SER A 903 -8.98 15.20 8.39
C SER A 903 -7.96 15.05 9.53
N ALA A 904 -6.72 15.48 9.32
CA ALA A 904 -5.59 15.34 10.22
C ALA A 904 -4.84 16.67 10.36
N LEU A 905 -3.95 16.76 11.34
CA LEU A 905 -2.96 17.84 11.44
C LEU A 905 -1.61 17.21 11.14
N ALA A 906 -1.01 17.61 10.02
CA ALA A 906 0.36 17.31 9.67
C ALA A 906 1.29 18.40 10.24
N LEU A 907 2.44 17.99 10.75
CA LEU A 907 3.52 18.88 11.23
C LEU A 907 4.86 18.42 10.65
N SER A 908 5.73 19.36 10.26
CA SER A 908 7.14 19.12 9.88
C SER A 908 8.06 20.01 10.72
N ASP A 909 9.26 19.52 11.07
CA ASP A 909 10.33 20.32 11.67
C ASP A 909 11.57 20.48 10.75
N ASP A 910 11.38 20.29 9.44
CA ASP A 910 12.43 20.16 8.42
C ASP A 910 12.08 20.70 7.01
N ASP A 911 11.27 21.76 6.93
CA ASP A 911 10.88 22.45 5.69
C ASP A 911 10.08 21.57 4.69
N GLY A 912 9.26 20.67 5.25
CA GLY A 912 8.28 19.88 4.50
C GLY A 912 8.78 18.55 3.93
N GLU A 913 10.04 18.18 4.18
CA GLU A 913 10.61 16.89 3.74
C GLU A 913 10.08 15.69 4.56
N ILE A 914 9.81 15.85 5.87
CA ILE A 914 9.21 14.79 6.71
C ILE A 914 8.05 15.32 7.55
N TRP A 915 6.88 14.73 7.33
CA TRP A 915 5.65 15.05 8.04
C TRP A 915 5.30 14.03 9.14
N LYS A 916 4.63 14.50 10.18
CA LYS A 916 4.06 13.70 11.28
C LYS A 916 2.60 14.03 11.54
N MET A 917 1.87 13.03 11.99
CA MET A 917 0.45 13.09 12.36
C MET A 917 0.20 12.38 13.70
N ARG A 918 -1.05 12.45 14.16
CA ARG A 918 -1.55 11.61 15.25
C ARG A 918 -1.39 10.12 14.90
N ARG A 919 -0.65 9.40 15.75
CA ARG A 919 -0.43 7.94 15.69
C ARG A 919 -0.54 7.30 17.07
N GLU A 920 0.05 7.96 18.06
CA GLU A 920 -0.07 7.61 19.47
C GLU A 920 -0.75 8.77 20.19
N VAL A 921 -1.63 8.43 21.14
CA VAL A 921 -2.43 9.36 21.93
C VAL A 921 -2.24 8.95 23.39
N GLU A 922 -1.81 9.89 24.23
CA GLU A 922 -1.50 9.60 25.65
C GLU A 922 -2.71 9.78 26.55
N ASP A 923 -3.59 10.72 26.19
CA ASP A 923 -4.79 11.10 26.94
C ASP A 923 -5.93 11.32 25.93
N ALA A 924 -7.11 10.78 26.21
CA ALA A 924 -8.31 10.94 25.39
C ALA A 924 -9.58 10.51 26.13
N SER A 925 -10.61 11.35 26.07
CA SER A 925 -11.89 11.14 26.71
C SER A 925 -13.02 11.69 25.85
N THR A 926 -14.21 11.08 25.96
CA THR A 926 -15.46 11.77 25.69
C THR A 926 -15.73 12.73 26.84
N LEU A 927 -16.31 13.89 26.54
CA LEU A 927 -16.76 14.90 27.48
C LEU A 927 -18.14 15.39 27.03
N GLU A 928 -18.92 15.95 27.94
CA GLU A 928 -20.24 16.52 27.65
C GLU A 928 -20.35 17.90 28.28
N GLN A 929 -20.94 18.85 27.55
CA GLN A 929 -21.24 20.19 28.03
C GLN A 929 -22.61 20.60 27.47
N ASP A 930 -23.51 21.07 28.34
CA ASP A 930 -24.89 21.48 27.99
C ASP A 930 -25.69 20.42 27.20
N GLY A 931 -25.42 19.13 27.44
CA GLY A 931 -26.04 18.00 26.73
C GLY A 931 -25.43 17.67 25.37
N GLN A 932 -24.40 18.39 24.92
CA GLN A 932 -23.67 18.12 23.69
C GLN A 932 -22.35 17.36 23.99
N PRO A 933 -22.14 16.15 23.42
CA PRO A 933 -20.88 15.43 23.58
C PRO A 933 -19.80 16.01 22.67
N PHE A 934 -18.55 15.98 23.12
CA PHE A 934 -17.35 16.31 22.35
C PHE A 934 -16.19 15.39 22.74
N LEU A 935 -15.23 15.18 21.82
CA LEU A 935 -14.04 14.34 22.10
C LEU A 935 -12.84 15.23 22.40
N TYR A 936 -12.08 14.88 23.43
CA TYR A 936 -10.77 15.45 23.71
C TYR A 936 -9.66 14.41 23.47
N SER A 937 -8.48 14.86 23.01
CA SER A 937 -7.26 14.05 22.99
C SER A 937 -5.97 14.89 23.05
N ALA A 938 -4.89 14.29 23.56
CA ALA A 938 -3.54 14.86 23.58
C ALA A 938 -2.50 13.91 22.95
N MET A 939 -1.62 14.47 22.13
CA MET A 939 -0.52 13.75 21.47
C MET A 939 0.80 14.54 21.56
N TYR A 940 1.93 13.82 21.46
CA TYR A 940 3.27 14.42 21.48
C TYR A 940 4.13 13.96 20.29
N PRO A 941 3.99 14.58 19.08
CA PRO A 941 4.67 14.12 17.87
C PRO A 941 6.21 14.23 17.90
N TRP A 942 6.74 15.09 18.78
CA TRP A 942 8.13 15.08 19.25
C TRP A 942 8.16 15.36 20.75
N LYS A 943 9.28 15.04 21.41
CA LYS A 943 9.51 15.48 22.79
C LYS A 943 9.41 17.03 22.88
N TYR A 944 8.60 17.51 23.82
CA TYR A 944 8.27 18.92 24.05
C TYR A 944 7.45 19.61 22.94
N VAL A 945 6.83 18.86 22.04
CA VAL A 945 5.76 19.35 21.15
C VAL A 945 4.46 18.71 21.63
N GLU A 946 3.60 19.49 22.28
CA GLU A 946 2.28 19.07 22.78
C GLU A 946 1.20 19.57 21.84
N VAL A 947 0.29 18.67 21.42
CA VAL A 947 -0.94 19.05 20.70
C VAL A 947 -2.15 18.47 21.44
N LYS A 948 -2.94 19.35 22.03
CA LYS A 948 -4.28 19.05 22.55
C LYS A 948 -5.31 19.38 21.48
N THR A 949 -6.29 18.50 21.29
CA THR A 949 -7.36 18.61 20.28
C THR A 949 -8.71 18.36 20.92
N TRP A 950 -9.69 19.19 20.58
CA TRP A 950 -11.11 19.01 20.89
C TRP A 950 -11.90 18.90 19.58
N LEU A 951 -12.80 17.92 19.48
CA LEU A 951 -13.64 17.66 18.31
C LEU A 951 -15.10 17.79 18.70
N ILE A 952 -15.79 18.76 18.11
CA ILE A 952 -17.16 19.15 18.47
C ILE A 952 -18.08 18.84 17.27
N PRO A 953 -19.15 18.03 17.45
CA PRO A 953 -20.05 17.65 16.37
C PRO A 953 -20.97 18.80 15.94
N PRO A 954 -21.66 18.69 14.79
CA PRO A 954 -22.50 19.76 14.24
C PRO A 954 -23.70 20.13 15.11
N ILE A 955 -24.12 21.40 15.04
CA ILE A 955 -25.30 21.96 15.75
C ILE A 955 -26.46 22.19 14.78
N ASP A 956 -27.68 22.42 15.28
CA ASP A 956 -28.88 22.59 14.44
C ASP A 956 -28.80 23.78 13.49
N GLN A 957 -28.13 24.85 13.90
CA GLN A 957 -27.94 26.09 13.12
C GLN A 957 -26.85 25.96 12.04
N ALA A 958 -25.99 24.93 12.14
CA ALA A 958 -24.85 24.69 11.25
C ALA A 958 -24.68 23.17 11.01
N PRO A 959 -25.68 22.48 10.41
CA PRO A 959 -25.77 21.03 10.45
C PRO A 959 -24.73 20.29 9.61
N ASN A 960 -24.04 21.00 8.71
CA ASN A 960 -22.99 20.51 7.82
C ASN A 960 -21.56 20.86 8.29
N TRP A 961 -21.40 21.32 9.54
CA TRP A 961 -20.13 21.80 10.08
C TRP A 961 -19.74 21.12 11.39
N HIS A 962 -18.54 20.54 11.47
CA HIS A 962 -17.92 20.17 12.76
C HIS A 962 -16.72 21.08 13.06
N ILE A 963 -16.42 21.29 14.35
CA ILE A 963 -15.31 22.15 14.79
C ILE A 963 -14.18 21.30 15.37
N ARG A 964 -12.93 21.67 15.04
CA ARG A 964 -11.69 21.09 15.57
C ARG A 964 -10.85 22.19 16.22
N ILE A 965 -10.91 22.30 17.54
CA ILE A 965 -10.11 23.25 18.32
C ILE A 965 -8.80 22.59 18.70
N ARG A 966 -7.69 23.33 18.62
CA ARG A 966 -6.37 22.84 19.05
C ARG A 966 -5.60 23.86 19.86
N ARG A 967 -4.84 23.34 20.81
CA ARG A 967 -3.81 24.07 21.56
C ARG A 967 -2.48 23.38 21.29
N ILE A 968 -1.58 24.10 20.62
CA ILE A 968 -0.25 23.62 20.22
C ILE A 968 0.79 24.34 21.06
N LYS A 969 1.68 23.59 21.73
CA LYS A 969 2.82 24.13 22.46
C LYS A 969 4.09 23.48 21.93
N THR A 970 4.99 24.27 21.34
CA THR A 970 6.18 23.76 20.65
C THR A 970 7.44 24.52 21.06
N ASN A 971 8.51 23.76 21.33
CA ASN A 971 9.84 24.31 21.61
C ASN A 971 10.72 24.47 20.35
N ARG A 972 10.14 24.26 19.16
CA ARG A 972 10.79 24.33 17.84
C ARG A 972 9.87 25.02 16.83
N ALA A 973 10.45 25.59 15.78
CA ALA A 973 9.65 26.02 14.64
C ALA A 973 9.02 24.79 13.95
N LEU A 974 7.78 24.92 13.49
CA LEU A 974 7.06 23.86 12.78
C LEU A 974 6.30 24.44 11.59
N GLN A 975 6.37 23.78 10.44
CA GLN A 975 5.34 23.92 9.41
C GLN A 975 4.12 23.07 9.81
N SER A 976 2.92 23.56 9.52
CA SER A 976 1.68 22.84 9.78
C SER A 976 0.68 22.92 8.64
N ALA A 977 -0.03 21.82 8.40
CA ALA A 977 -1.09 21.72 7.40
C ALA A 977 -2.24 20.86 7.94
N GLU A 978 -3.48 21.27 7.72
CA GLU A 978 -4.67 20.57 8.21
C GLU A 978 -5.76 20.51 7.15
N GLY A 979 -6.16 19.30 6.75
CA GLY A 979 -7.20 19.08 5.74
C GLY A 979 -8.62 18.92 6.29
N GLY A 980 -9.59 19.29 5.47
CA GLY A 980 -11.00 18.91 5.60
C GLY A 980 -11.22 17.44 5.22
N PHE A 981 -12.24 17.17 4.40
CA PHE A 981 -12.37 15.87 3.71
C PHE A 981 -11.83 15.98 2.28
N ALA A 982 -11.16 14.94 1.78
CA ALA A 982 -10.76 14.88 0.39
C ALA A 982 -11.99 14.59 -0.49
N ILE A 983 -12.06 15.23 -1.65
CA ILE A 983 -13.21 15.16 -2.55
C ILE A 983 -12.77 14.96 -4.00
N ALA A 984 -13.63 14.36 -4.83
CA ALA A 984 -13.34 14.07 -6.24
C ALA A 984 -12.78 15.31 -6.95
N GLY A 985 -11.53 15.23 -7.40
CA GLY A 985 -10.72 16.37 -7.80
C GLY A 985 -10.89 16.82 -9.24
N THR A 986 -11.98 16.39 -9.88
CA THR A 986 -12.10 16.31 -11.34
C THR A 986 -13.44 16.80 -11.83
N ARG A 987 -13.43 17.56 -12.93
CA ARG A 987 -14.63 18.06 -13.60
C ARG A 987 -15.51 16.95 -14.14
N GLU A 988 -16.82 17.10 -13.98
CA GLU A 988 -17.82 16.27 -14.66
C GLU A 988 -17.84 16.53 -16.18
N LEU A 989 -17.52 17.76 -16.61
CA LEU A 989 -17.55 18.16 -18.02
C LEU A 989 -16.54 17.42 -18.90
N ASP A 990 -15.29 17.28 -18.47
CA ASP A 990 -14.19 16.79 -19.33
C ASP A 990 -13.21 15.84 -18.62
N GLY A 991 -13.50 15.44 -17.38
CA GLY A 991 -12.65 14.55 -16.58
C GLY A 991 -11.28 15.12 -16.20
N ARG A 992 -11.00 16.40 -16.49
CA ARG A 992 -9.74 17.07 -16.11
C ARG A 992 -9.79 17.55 -14.66
N MET A 993 -8.64 17.97 -14.13
CA MET A 993 -8.52 18.52 -12.78
C MET A 993 -9.39 19.78 -12.61
N LEU A 994 -10.02 19.94 -11.46
CA LEU A 994 -10.74 21.17 -11.08
C LEU A 994 -9.77 22.35 -11.03
N THR A 995 -10.26 23.53 -11.42
CA THR A 995 -9.47 24.77 -11.45
C THR A 995 -9.99 25.78 -10.44
N GLU A 996 -9.11 26.69 -10.03
CA GLU A 996 -9.46 27.82 -9.18
C GLU A 996 -10.40 28.78 -9.92
N GLN A 997 -11.55 29.07 -9.32
CA GLN A 997 -12.61 29.93 -9.84
C GLN A 997 -13.39 30.54 -8.68
N THR A 998 -13.81 31.81 -8.81
CA THR A 998 -14.70 32.43 -7.81
C THR A 998 -16.05 31.70 -7.80
N LEU A 999 -16.41 31.06 -6.68
CA LEU A 999 -17.59 30.19 -6.55
C LEU A 999 -18.93 30.96 -6.44
N GLU A 1000 -19.11 32.00 -7.26
CA GLU A 1000 -20.33 32.80 -7.29
C GLU A 1000 -21.48 32.07 -8.00
N SER A 1001 -21.18 31.42 -9.14
CA SER A 1001 -22.12 30.73 -10.04
C SER A 1001 -21.72 29.33 -10.58
N PRO A 1002 -20.50 28.77 -10.42
CA PRO A 1002 -20.18 27.47 -11.01
C PRO A 1002 -20.75 26.30 -10.20
N LYS A 1003 -21.01 25.17 -10.86
CA LYS A 1003 -21.45 23.91 -10.23
C LYS A 1003 -20.31 23.11 -9.60
N GLU A 1004 -19.09 23.33 -10.07
CA GLU A 1004 -17.87 22.65 -9.66
C GLU A 1004 -16.67 23.61 -9.78
N GLY A 1005 -15.66 23.44 -8.93
CA GLY A 1005 -14.46 24.29 -8.90
C GLY A 1005 -13.80 24.34 -7.53
N THR A 1006 -12.72 25.12 -7.42
CA THR A 1006 -12.04 25.39 -6.15
C THR A 1006 -11.96 26.89 -5.89
N ALA A 1007 -12.02 27.30 -4.62
CA ALA A 1007 -11.63 28.64 -4.18
C ALA A 1007 -10.87 28.57 -2.87
N ALA A 1008 -9.76 29.29 -2.79
CA ALA A 1008 -9.02 29.51 -1.54
C ALA A 1008 -8.79 31.01 -1.36
N PHE A 1009 -9.21 31.56 -0.23
CA PHE A 1009 -9.02 32.99 0.06
C PHE A 1009 -8.87 33.25 1.55
N GLY A 1010 -7.84 34.02 1.92
CA GLY A 1010 -7.53 34.38 3.29
C GLY A 1010 -7.45 33.13 4.18
N LYS A 1011 -8.42 32.99 5.08
CA LYS A 1011 -8.51 31.93 6.11
C LYS A 1011 -9.45 30.78 5.72
N THR A 1012 -9.76 30.63 4.43
CA THR A 1012 -10.79 29.71 3.92
C THR A 1012 -10.34 28.94 2.67
N ALA A 1013 -10.83 27.70 2.52
CA ALA A 1013 -10.75 26.94 1.27
C ALA A 1013 -12.01 26.08 1.08
N LEU A 1014 -12.56 26.05 -0.13
CA LEU A 1014 -13.78 25.32 -0.50
C LEU A 1014 -13.60 24.64 -1.87
N ILE A 1015 -14.12 23.43 -2.00
CA ILE A 1015 -14.12 22.64 -3.23
C ILE A 1015 -15.54 22.13 -3.49
N LEU A 1016 -16.02 22.31 -4.71
CA LEU A 1016 -17.28 21.79 -5.24
C LEU A 1016 -16.97 20.81 -6.39
N SER A 1017 -17.62 19.65 -6.42
CA SER A 1017 -17.52 18.71 -7.54
C SER A 1017 -18.72 17.75 -7.60
N ARG A 1018 -18.73 16.79 -8.54
CA ARG A 1018 -19.76 15.74 -8.62
C ARG A 1018 -19.97 14.92 -7.33
N ALA A 1019 -19.04 14.97 -6.37
CA ALA A 1019 -19.16 14.32 -5.06
C ALA A 1019 -19.82 15.20 -3.98
N GLY A 1020 -20.12 16.47 -4.28
CA GLY A 1020 -20.72 17.44 -3.36
C GLY A 1020 -19.79 18.61 -3.05
N ALA A 1021 -19.80 19.05 -1.80
CA ALA A 1021 -18.97 20.15 -1.30
C ALA A 1021 -18.14 19.73 -0.06
N SER A 1022 -16.88 20.17 -0.02
CA SER A 1022 -15.96 20.02 1.12
C SER A 1022 -15.14 21.29 1.32
N GLY A 1023 -15.00 21.77 2.56
CA GLY A 1023 -14.28 23.02 2.84
C GLY A 1023 -13.78 23.16 4.27
N VAL A 1024 -12.95 24.18 4.50
CA VAL A 1024 -12.32 24.52 5.80
C VAL A 1024 -12.27 26.03 6.03
N VAL A 1025 -12.42 26.44 7.29
CA VAL A 1025 -12.35 27.84 7.74
C VAL A 1025 -11.62 27.89 9.10
N GLU A 1026 -10.66 28.79 9.27
CA GLU A 1026 -10.15 29.15 10.60
C GLU A 1026 -11.06 30.20 11.24
N LEU A 1027 -11.56 29.91 12.45
CA LEU A 1027 -12.52 30.75 13.18
C LEU A 1027 -11.84 31.82 14.05
N LEU A 1028 -10.56 31.68 14.38
CA LEU A 1028 -9.85 32.66 15.22
C LEU A 1028 -9.36 33.84 14.39
N TRP A 1029 -9.40 35.04 15.00
CA TRP A 1029 -9.00 36.28 14.33
C TRP A 1029 -7.50 36.37 14.00
N ASN A 1030 -6.65 35.50 14.56
CA ASN A 1030 -5.20 35.50 14.33
C ASN A 1030 -4.84 35.35 12.84
N ASP A 1031 -3.89 36.12 12.33
CA ASP A 1031 -3.50 36.14 10.91
C ASP A 1031 -2.46 35.07 10.52
N GLY A 1032 -2.19 34.11 11.43
CA GLY A 1032 -1.16 33.08 11.24
C GLY A 1032 -1.57 31.86 10.41
N ARG A 1033 -2.78 31.81 9.83
CA ARG A 1033 -3.21 30.69 8.96
C ARG A 1033 -3.72 31.16 7.60
N THR A 1034 -3.46 30.38 6.57
CA THR A 1034 -3.97 30.59 5.20
C THR A 1034 -4.71 29.36 4.68
N GLY A 1035 -5.77 29.59 3.91
CA GLY A 1035 -6.47 28.55 3.16
C GLY A 1035 -5.79 28.25 1.83
N GLY A 1036 -5.81 26.98 1.42
CA GLY A 1036 -5.31 26.50 0.13
C GLY A 1036 -5.93 25.16 -0.25
N VAL A 1037 -5.59 24.67 -1.44
CA VAL A 1037 -6.03 23.36 -1.93
C VAL A 1037 -4.83 22.48 -2.20
N CYS A 1038 -4.71 21.39 -1.45
CA CYS A 1038 -3.70 20.36 -1.68
C CYS A 1038 -4.16 19.46 -2.85
N ASN A 1039 -3.32 19.33 -3.88
CA ASN A 1039 -3.54 18.41 -4.99
C ASN A 1039 -3.03 17.03 -4.59
N VAL A 1040 -3.93 16.12 -4.21
CA VAL A 1040 -3.53 14.87 -3.55
C VAL A 1040 -3.05 13.85 -4.59
N ASP A 1041 -1.98 13.12 -4.24
CA ASP A 1041 -1.40 12.09 -5.11
C ASP A 1041 -2.44 11.04 -5.53
N ALA A 1042 -2.42 10.63 -6.80
CA ALA A 1042 -3.43 9.73 -7.35
C ALA A 1042 -3.39 8.34 -6.69
N ASN A 1043 -4.57 7.74 -6.48
CA ASN A 1043 -4.79 6.49 -5.76
C ASN A 1043 -4.51 6.54 -4.24
N SER A 1044 -4.44 7.72 -3.64
CA SER A 1044 -4.43 7.90 -2.18
C SER A 1044 -5.80 7.63 -1.54
N ASN A 1045 -6.86 8.24 -2.08
CA ASN A 1045 -8.21 8.23 -1.52
C ASN A 1045 -8.94 6.89 -1.75
N LEU A 1046 -9.65 6.38 -0.75
CA LEU A 1046 -10.28 5.05 -0.81
C LEU A 1046 -11.47 4.96 -1.78
N ILE A 1047 -12.18 6.05 -2.07
CA ILE A 1047 -13.34 6.05 -2.95
C ILE A 1047 -12.99 6.56 -4.35
N GLU A 1048 -12.19 7.63 -4.42
CA GLU A 1048 -11.94 8.41 -5.64
C GLU A 1048 -10.47 8.37 -6.06
N ALA A 1049 -10.15 7.88 -7.27
CA ALA A 1049 -8.75 7.72 -7.69
C ALA A 1049 -7.96 9.04 -7.85
N ARG A 1050 -8.65 10.20 -7.92
CA ARG A 1050 -8.07 11.55 -8.03
C ARG A 1050 -8.84 12.51 -7.12
N THR A 1051 -8.18 13.12 -6.14
CA THR A 1051 -8.85 14.01 -5.16
C THR A 1051 -8.10 15.31 -4.92
N LEU A 1052 -8.85 16.32 -4.49
CA LEU A 1052 -8.32 17.56 -3.94
C LEU A 1052 -8.76 17.69 -2.47
N LEU A 1053 -7.93 18.34 -1.66
CA LEU A 1053 -8.16 18.48 -0.22
C LEU A 1053 -8.11 19.96 0.20
N PRO A 1054 -9.23 20.55 0.65
CA PRO A 1054 -9.24 21.89 1.22
C PRO A 1054 -8.42 21.88 2.52
N THR A 1055 -7.42 22.75 2.61
CA THR A 1055 -6.35 22.67 3.63
C THR A 1055 -6.08 24.05 4.24
N LEU A 1056 -5.85 24.09 5.55
CA LEU A 1056 -5.35 25.27 6.27
C LEU A 1056 -3.87 25.09 6.64
N TYR A 1057 -3.03 26.00 6.16
CA TYR A 1057 -1.59 26.04 6.38
C TYR A 1057 -1.22 27.07 7.44
N ALA A 1058 -0.13 26.84 8.18
CA ALA A 1058 0.45 27.82 9.09
C ALA A 1058 1.89 27.47 9.49
N ASP A 1059 2.74 28.49 9.59
CA ASP A 1059 4.04 28.40 10.24
C ASP A 1059 3.90 28.72 11.74
N LEU A 1060 4.56 27.92 12.57
CA LEU A 1060 4.50 27.99 14.03
C LEU A 1060 5.90 28.31 14.57
N GLU A 1061 6.05 29.40 15.33
CA GLU A 1061 7.32 29.75 15.97
C GLU A 1061 7.62 28.90 17.21
N ALA A 1062 8.90 28.79 17.58
CA ALA A 1062 9.33 28.18 18.83
C ALA A 1062 9.00 29.08 20.02
N GLY A 1063 8.10 28.66 20.92
CA GLY A 1063 7.56 29.56 21.95
C GLY A 1063 7.15 28.87 23.26
N ALA A 1064 7.25 29.62 24.36
CA ALA A 1064 6.70 29.19 25.66
C ALA A 1064 5.16 29.27 25.71
N THR A 1065 4.60 30.25 24.99
CA THR A 1065 3.16 30.51 24.86
C THR A 1065 2.51 29.48 23.93
N PRO A 1066 1.45 28.78 24.36
CA PRO A 1066 0.69 27.90 23.47
C PRO A 1066 -0.07 28.70 22.42
N MET A 1067 0.01 28.26 21.17
CA MET A 1067 -0.79 28.78 20.05
C MET A 1067 -2.12 28.02 19.98
N TRP A 1068 -3.16 28.68 19.47
CA TRP A 1068 -4.49 28.11 19.30
C TRP A 1068 -4.96 28.21 17.85
N PHE A 1069 -5.66 27.17 17.40
CA PHE A 1069 -6.37 27.07 16.12
C PHE A 1069 -7.82 26.61 16.39
N ALA A 1070 -8.80 27.09 15.63
CA ALA A 1070 -10.16 26.58 15.67
C ALA A 1070 -10.70 26.40 14.24
N THR A 1071 -10.54 25.20 13.70
CA THR A 1071 -10.95 24.87 12.34
C THR A 1071 -12.41 24.43 12.31
N ALA A 1072 -13.27 25.18 11.62
CA ALA A 1072 -14.54 24.66 11.15
C ALA A 1072 -14.31 23.89 9.83
N VAL A 1073 -14.93 22.72 9.70
CA VAL A 1073 -14.87 21.89 8.48
C VAL A 1073 -16.29 21.69 7.97
N PHE A 1074 -16.50 22.01 6.69
CA PHE A 1074 -17.77 21.88 5.99
C PHE A 1074 -17.80 20.60 5.16
N ALA A 1075 -18.95 19.92 5.16
CA ALA A 1075 -19.21 18.76 4.32
C ALA A 1075 -20.68 18.68 3.91
N MET A 1076 -20.95 18.59 2.61
CA MET A 1076 -22.28 18.32 2.05
C MET A 1076 -22.15 17.32 0.89
N PRO A 1077 -22.45 16.03 1.11
CA PRO A 1077 -22.42 15.00 0.07
C PRO A 1077 -23.34 15.31 -1.12
N SER A 1078 -23.00 14.85 -2.32
CA SER A 1078 -23.89 14.97 -3.48
C SER A 1078 -25.15 14.08 -3.41
N THR A 1079 -25.27 13.24 -2.39
CA THR A 1079 -26.47 12.45 -2.08
C THR A 1079 -27.52 13.24 -1.30
N VAL A 1080 -27.19 14.44 -0.81
CA VAL A 1080 -28.17 15.39 -0.27
C VAL A 1080 -29.06 15.89 -1.43
N PRO A 1081 -30.40 15.78 -1.34
CA PRO A 1081 -31.30 16.30 -2.38
C PRO A 1081 -31.07 17.78 -2.65
N ASP A 1082 -31.00 18.18 -3.91
CA ASP A 1082 -30.77 19.56 -4.37
C ASP A 1082 -29.53 20.26 -3.75
N TRP A 1083 -28.47 19.51 -3.42
CA TRP A 1083 -27.27 20.05 -2.77
C TRP A 1083 -26.63 21.23 -3.52
N GLN A 1084 -26.71 21.26 -4.86
CA GLN A 1084 -26.18 22.36 -5.68
C GLN A 1084 -26.86 23.71 -5.36
N SER A 1085 -28.10 23.68 -4.86
CA SER A 1085 -28.86 24.85 -4.43
C SER A 1085 -28.67 25.17 -2.94
N GLN A 1086 -28.23 24.20 -2.13
CA GLN A 1086 -28.16 24.31 -0.67
C GLN A 1086 -26.75 24.58 -0.12
N TRP A 1087 -25.69 24.15 -0.81
CA TRP A 1087 -24.31 24.26 -0.30
C TRP A 1087 -23.93 25.69 0.06
N LYS A 1088 -24.42 26.70 -0.69
CA LYS A 1088 -24.07 28.10 -0.50
C LYS A 1088 -24.63 28.66 0.81
N THR A 1089 -25.88 28.30 1.13
CA THR A 1089 -26.51 28.62 2.43
C THR A 1089 -25.85 27.85 3.57
N GLY A 1090 -25.56 26.57 3.38
CA GLY A 1090 -24.83 25.76 4.36
C GLY A 1090 -23.44 26.31 4.67
N TRP A 1091 -22.70 26.73 3.64
CA TRP A 1091 -21.36 27.33 3.76
C TRP A 1091 -21.40 28.73 4.40
N GLN A 1092 -22.48 29.49 4.23
CA GLN A 1092 -22.66 30.78 4.91
C GLN A 1092 -23.04 30.62 6.39
N ALA A 1093 -23.59 29.47 6.80
CA ALA A 1093 -23.91 29.13 8.18
C ALA A 1093 -22.68 28.69 9.00
N ILE A 1094 -21.59 29.47 8.96
CA ILE A 1094 -20.34 29.18 9.67
C ILE A 1094 -20.58 29.24 11.19
N PRO A 1095 -20.29 28.17 11.95
CA PRO A 1095 -20.53 28.15 13.39
C PRO A 1095 -19.49 28.99 14.15
N GLN A 1096 -19.89 29.51 15.31
CA GLN A 1096 -18.99 30.18 16.25
C GLN A 1096 -18.30 29.16 17.17
N VAL A 1097 -17.11 29.49 17.67
CA VAL A 1097 -16.46 28.68 18.72
C VAL A 1097 -17.25 28.79 20.03
N PRO A 1098 -17.69 27.68 20.66
CA PRO A 1098 -18.44 27.74 21.91
C PRO A 1098 -17.64 28.42 23.03
N GLN A 1099 -18.30 29.27 23.83
CA GLN A 1099 -17.61 30.04 24.87
C GLN A 1099 -16.96 29.17 25.96
N TRP A 1100 -17.56 28.02 26.27
CA TRP A 1100 -17.03 27.04 27.22
C TRP A 1100 -15.71 26.38 26.78
N CYS A 1101 -15.29 26.53 25.52
CA CYS A 1101 -13.98 26.06 25.05
C CYS A 1101 -12.80 26.90 25.60
N TRP A 1102 -13.09 28.05 26.25
CA TRP A 1102 -12.10 29.00 26.77
C TRP A 1102 -12.06 29.07 28.30
N THR A 1103 -12.90 28.31 28.99
CA THR A 1103 -13.05 28.25 30.45
C THR A 1103 -12.44 26.97 31.02
#